data_AF-A0A7W8HDM4-F1
#
_entry.id   AF-A0A7W8HDM4-F1
#
_cell.length_a   1.000
_cell.length_b   1.000
_cell.length_c   1.000
_cell.angle_alpha   90.00
_cell.angle_beta   90.00
_cell.angle_gamma   90.00
#
_symmetry.space_group_name_H-M   'P 1'
#
loop_
_entity.id
_entity.type
_entity.pdbx_description
1 polymer ?
#
loop_
_entity_poly.entity_id
_entity_poly.type
_entity_poly.pdbx_seq_one_letter_code
_entity_poly.pdbx_strand_id
1 'polypeptide(L)'
;MLFLSAITCIPLLTGGCADGGADLALGGTGEGTRIERRANDAANADLAAAGAPNVLRVRSASGQPIANQPLQFGRPFVQGEIPQCPRVLINGVLAEASQVDVKSRHGDGSVRFAVVSAVLPAVSPSGDLSVSFTDGPCAAPAGLSPSEMLAPGFDFDARMTLNGGDAGKASARDILSRGHYTLWTQGPVVTTAIIADHAGKSSDMGSDAYKSLRPVFEVQFWPSIAKTRVRVILEATDTEKVQNQTYDLSVQTGASSPVTVMTASGVNHNFMSRWSRVFWTGGAPAGVDIDYGLAYLARTQALPNYDASIRLTDSTKQSTLDAWAAAPKGLFEKGLWQKDMTVAGGRPDLGPYPKWMVSWLYDGSAALKDVALGQADLAASWPMHLREGNAAKFADRGRTLSALGRPLSGYARPTLAYTSLGYNYTRAADRVNVVGERSGNGWVPDIAHQPQPFFIPYLLTGEHFYYEQLQFWAGFSLLDTSGNGYGEYCYSRNVSPEYLAVNGQLRGIAWGFRMLSEAAWAAADADKAAHTWLRDAVEDTITRFEGARGVVRGENTSRPDWQWANSKGDCTAGRLSGENPLRYWERGNTAYGSTNSVARYEATWQYSFMMYSLNRAYELGFPAHALREWFAPFFVNAANYGGLIGYHLADYKIPVLDAQTGTFYSSWDALHAEYAGYDLNTRWAPSSKPNSNSSNNLDQGYATAALTALAGTAGLPGSDAAWESFASSHYAGWGWATNPKWAILPRGMGSEHARPSLPVPPSFTSGSGSRPWAATPIAARPPSSQPPSPPAQSTPGGSSDATSEESPASDPETGALPAWLSSAKVFEWRAVPGSRLEETEAWTGYKGAAGNMGKAGILSYSGGVIRTKTSELFIAGGGHLDYAGNEIFSIGLASDSPVWTRRIDPSTSTPWDTSYYPDGRPASRHTYRNLAYSEALDRIIFFGGAPWGNQPIATNLVDTFDPNTNEYGPPNLITSAPRTIGGPVGTGMAANGDFYIHQFKDNHLYKWQQSSNTWFDLGPKGTTQYDTPYAVDTKRNRLFRIPWGSYPARIYDLQNAGALSNVELRGPAAPSIDQGASLVYDPVVDVYWLWKRNDANLYRIDAETFEATVQPVDGILPKVAYKDARHRIYGRFNYVPKLRGLVFMLDHETDVMFIRTAP
;
A
#
# COMPACT_ATOMS: atom_id res chain seq x y z
N MET A 1 -27.69 -1.08 -46.35
CA MET A 1 -28.72 -0.72 -47.36
C MET A 1 -30.11 -0.99 -46.76
N LEU A 2 -31.20 -0.47 -47.35
CA LEU A 2 -32.60 -0.53 -46.84
C LEU A 2 -33.40 -1.60 -47.64
N PHE A 3 -34.68 -1.97 -47.42
CA PHE A 3 -35.91 -1.42 -46.77
C PHE A 3 -36.78 -2.62 -46.24
N LEU A 4 -38.09 -2.51 -45.92
CA LEU A 4 -38.84 -1.74 -44.89
C LEU A 4 -40.36 -2.11 -45.00
N SER A 5 -41.11 -2.26 -43.88
CA SER A 5 -42.60 -2.29 -43.80
C SER A 5 -43.35 -3.49 -44.46
N ALA A 6 -44.66 -3.80 -44.23
CA ALA A 6 -45.65 -3.62 -43.12
C ALA A 6 -47.01 -4.36 -43.44
N ILE A 7 -48.09 -4.14 -42.65
CA ILE A 7 -49.58 -4.31 -42.94
C ILE A 7 -50.36 -5.51 -42.26
N THR A 8 -51.71 -5.42 -42.16
CA THR A 8 -52.67 -6.01 -41.15
C THR A 8 -54.08 -6.42 -41.69
N CYS A 9 -54.91 -7.25 -40.99
CA CYS A 9 -56.41 -7.13 -40.77
C CYS A 9 -57.17 -8.39 -40.15
N ILE A 10 -58.49 -8.28 -39.83
CA ILE A 10 -59.34 -9.08 -38.86
C ILE A 10 -60.87 -9.10 -39.31
N PRO A 11 -61.80 -10.14 -39.18
CA PRO A 11 -62.67 -10.39 -37.96
C PRO A 11 -63.56 -11.71 -37.75
N LEU A 12 -63.93 -11.99 -36.48
CA LEU A 12 -65.20 -12.45 -35.78
C LEU A 12 -66.32 -13.42 -36.32
N LEU A 13 -66.86 -14.34 -35.45
CA LEU A 13 -68.25 -14.32 -34.81
C LEU A 13 -68.72 -15.59 -33.99
N THR A 14 -69.22 -15.41 -32.73
CA THR A 14 -70.20 -16.24 -31.90
C THR A 14 -69.95 -17.73 -31.51
N GLY A 15 -70.52 -18.36 -30.44
CA GLY A 15 -71.15 -17.87 -29.18
C GLY A 15 -72.26 -18.74 -28.45
N GLY A 16 -71.98 -19.34 -27.26
CA GLY A 16 -72.93 -19.75 -26.15
C GLY A 16 -73.45 -21.22 -26.05
N CYS A 17 -73.89 -21.81 -24.91
CA CYS A 17 -73.82 -21.51 -23.45
C CYS A 17 -74.27 -22.73 -22.57
N ALA A 18 -73.66 -22.99 -21.39
CA ALA A 18 -74.13 -23.91 -20.32
C ALA A 18 -73.42 -23.65 -18.95
N ASP A 19 -73.95 -24.14 -17.83
CA ASP A 19 -73.54 -23.78 -16.45
C ASP A 19 -72.29 -24.49 -15.89
N GLY A 20 -71.56 -23.82 -14.98
CA GLY A 20 -70.53 -24.41 -14.12
C GLY A 20 -69.43 -23.44 -13.67
N GLY A 21 -69.53 -22.88 -12.46
CA GLY A 21 -68.59 -21.87 -11.96
C GLY A 21 -67.28 -22.43 -11.40
N ALA A 22 -66.20 -22.43 -12.20
CA ALA A 22 -64.80 -22.54 -11.75
C ALA A 22 -63.84 -22.01 -12.82
N ASP A 23 -62.95 -21.06 -12.47
CA ASP A 23 -61.92 -20.55 -13.40
C ASP A 23 -60.79 -21.57 -13.59
N LEU A 24 -60.85 -22.34 -14.69
CA LEU A 24 -59.82 -23.34 -15.04
C LEU A 24 -59.61 -23.50 -16.55
N ALA A 25 -58.34 -23.33 -16.95
CA ALA A 25 -57.57 -24.22 -17.83
C ALA A 25 -57.89 -24.44 -19.34
N LEU A 26 -56.90 -24.00 -20.14
CA LEU A 26 -56.14 -24.78 -21.15
C LEU A 26 -56.64 -24.97 -22.61
N GLY A 27 -55.64 -25.05 -23.51
CA GLY A 27 -55.72 -25.34 -24.96
C GLY A 27 -55.58 -24.08 -25.83
N GLY A 28 -54.62 -23.90 -26.76
CA GLY A 28 -53.58 -24.78 -27.34
C GLY A 28 -53.80 -24.91 -28.86
N THR A 29 -53.01 -24.31 -29.75
CA THR A 29 -51.63 -24.63 -30.18
C THR A 29 -50.75 -23.34 -30.31
N GLY A 30 -49.41 -23.31 -30.45
CA GLY A 30 -48.51 -23.88 -31.48
C GLY A 30 -48.34 -22.87 -32.64
N GLU A 31 -47.16 -22.50 -33.15
CA GLU A 31 -45.76 -22.88 -32.85
C GLU A 31 -44.80 -21.67 -33.07
N GLY A 32 -43.57 -21.75 -32.51
CA GLY A 32 -42.52 -20.74 -32.73
C GLY A 32 -41.61 -20.53 -31.51
N THR A 33 -40.33 -20.16 -31.75
CA THR A 33 -39.32 -19.68 -30.78
C THR A 33 -38.92 -20.58 -29.57
N ARG A 34 -39.42 -21.81 -29.43
CA ARG A 34 -39.10 -22.68 -28.26
C ARG A 34 -37.93 -23.67 -28.42
N ILE A 35 -37.24 -23.70 -29.55
CA ILE A 35 -36.18 -24.72 -29.82
C ILE A 35 -34.80 -24.29 -29.28
N GLU A 36 -34.37 -23.05 -29.49
CA GLU A 36 -32.99 -22.63 -29.13
C GLU A 36 -32.75 -22.45 -27.63
N ARG A 37 -33.80 -22.21 -26.83
CA ARG A 37 -33.63 -21.99 -25.37
C ARG A 37 -33.44 -23.30 -24.60
N ARG A 38 -34.17 -24.36 -24.97
CA ARG A 38 -34.06 -25.67 -24.29
C ARG A 38 -32.76 -26.42 -24.54
N ALA A 39 -32.04 -26.13 -25.63
CA ALA A 39 -30.71 -26.68 -25.85
C ALA A 39 -29.71 -26.15 -24.82
N ASN A 40 -29.71 -24.83 -24.56
CA ASN A 40 -28.83 -24.21 -23.58
C ASN A 40 -29.27 -24.49 -22.14
N ASP A 41 -30.58 -24.49 -21.85
CA ASP A 41 -31.08 -24.81 -20.51
C ASP A 41 -30.74 -26.27 -20.10
N ALA A 42 -30.78 -27.22 -21.05
CA ALA A 42 -30.36 -28.60 -20.81
C ALA A 42 -28.83 -28.73 -20.69
N ALA A 43 -28.06 -28.12 -21.60
CA ALA A 43 -26.60 -28.16 -21.55
C ALA A 43 -26.04 -27.53 -20.25
N ASN A 44 -26.63 -26.43 -19.79
CA ASN A 44 -26.26 -25.81 -18.52
C ASN A 44 -26.73 -26.62 -17.30
N ALA A 45 -27.83 -27.37 -17.39
CA ALA A 45 -28.26 -28.26 -16.31
C ALA A 45 -27.36 -29.51 -16.18
N ASP A 46 -27.00 -30.13 -17.31
CA ASP A 46 -26.09 -31.29 -17.33
C ASP A 46 -24.64 -30.90 -16.96
N LEU A 47 -24.21 -29.66 -17.21
CA LEU A 47 -22.92 -29.13 -16.73
C LEU A 47 -22.97 -28.71 -15.26
N ALA A 48 -24.05 -28.08 -14.78
CA ALA A 48 -24.21 -27.74 -13.37
C ALA A 48 -24.22 -28.97 -12.43
N ALA A 49 -24.56 -30.16 -12.96
CA ALA A 49 -24.40 -31.43 -12.26
C ALA A 49 -22.93 -31.84 -12.03
N ALA A 50 -21.99 -31.28 -12.78
CA ALA A 50 -20.55 -31.62 -12.78
C ALA A 50 -19.66 -30.53 -12.12
N GLY A 51 -20.20 -29.79 -11.15
CA GLY A 51 -19.52 -28.66 -10.50
C GLY A 51 -18.10 -28.95 -10.00
N ALA A 52 -17.21 -27.96 -10.17
CA ALA A 52 -15.74 -28.04 -10.05
C ALA A 52 -15.18 -29.16 -9.13
N PRO A 53 -14.38 -30.09 -9.66
CA PRO A 53 -14.04 -31.34 -8.98
C PRO A 53 -12.98 -31.15 -7.87
N ASN A 54 -13.08 -31.98 -6.82
CA ASN A 54 -12.13 -32.01 -5.71
C ASN A 54 -10.80 -32.69 -6.09
N VAL A 55 -10.01 -31.98 -6.90
CA VAL A 55 -8.72 -32.42 -7.42
C VAL A 55 -7.67 -31.36 -7.17
N LEU A 56 -6.43 -31.77 -6.93
CA LEU A 56 -5.21 -30.99 -7.13
C LEU A 56 -4.40 -31.66 -8.25
N ARG A 57 -3.61 -30.88 -9.00
CA ARG A 57 -2.69 -31.43 -9.99
C ARG A 57 -1.25 -31.00 -9.70
N VAL A 58 -0.34 -31.97 -9.63
CA VAL A 58 1.06 -31.81 -9.24
C VAL A 58 1.95 -32.11 -10.45
N ARG A 59 2.93 -31.23 -10.70
CA ARG A 59 3.91 -31.34 -11.79
C ARG A 59 5.33 -31.14 -11.28
N SER A 60 6.31 -31.68 -11.99
CA SER A 60 7.72 -31.36 -11.75
C SER A 60 8.04 -29.93 -12.19
N ALA A 61 8.51 -29.08 -11.28
CA ALA A 61 8.84 -27.68 -11.61
C ALA A 61 10.11 -27.55 -12.46
N SER A 62 10.93 -28.61 -12.54
CA SER A 62 12.15 -28.67 -13.36
C SER A 62 11.97 -29.44 -14.67
N GLY A 63 10.79 -30.00 -14.93
CA GLY A 63 10.56 -30.91 -16.07
C GLY A 63 11.38 -32.21 -16.00
N GLN A 64 11.88 -32.58 -14.82
CA GLN A 64 12.63 -33.83 -14.56
C GLN A 64 11.79 -34.82 -13.75
N PRO A 65 12.01 -36.14 -13.85
CA PRO A 65 11.26 -37.10 -13.03
C PRO A 65 11.63 -36.95 -11.55
N ILE A 66 10.62 -36.95 -10.67
CA ILE A 66 10.83 -36.89 -9.22
C ILE A 66 10.26 -38.18 -8.62
N ALA A 67 11.02 -38.85 -7.75
CA ALA A 67 10.57 -40.05 -7.03
C ALA A 67 10.49 -39.79 -5.52
N ASN A 68 9.58 -40.49 -4.83
CA ASN A 68 9.40 -40.42 -3.37
C ASN A 68 9.26 -38.99 -2.82
N GLN A 69 8.49 -38.14 -3.50
CA GLN A 69 8.32 -36.74 -3.15
C GLN A 69 7.37 -36.60 -1.93
N PRO A 70 7.84 -36.13 -0.76
CA PRO A 70 6.94 -35.77 0.33
C PRO A 70 6.10 -34.54 -0.06
N LEU A 71 4.80 -34.63 0.16
CA LEU A 71 3.85 -33.55 -0.07
C LEU A 71 2.94 -33.42 1.15
N GLN A 72 2.92 -32.24 1.75
CA GLN A 72 1.99 -31.85 2.81
C GLN A 72 1.32 -30.53 2.42
N PHE A 73 -0.01 -30.47 2.58
CA PHE A 73 -0.83 -29.32 2.20
C PHE A 73 -2.09 -29.23 3.07
N GLY A 74 -2.72 -28.06 3.07
CA GLY A 74 -4.07 -27.88 3.62
C GLY A 74 -5.14 -28.16 2.56
N ARG A 75 -6.27 -28.73 2.96
CA ARG A 75 -7.43 -28.91 2.08
C ARG A 75 -8.72 -28.54 2.82
N PRO A 76 -9.44 -27.47 2.40
CA PRO A 76 -10.83 -27.29 2.77
C PRO A 76 -11.72 -28.26 2.01
N PHE A 77 -12.90 -28.56 2.53
CA PHE A 77 -13.89 -29.45 1.90
C PHE A 77 -15.28 -28.81 1.87
N VAL A 78 -16.07 -29.11 0.83
CA VAL A 78 -17.45 -28.62 0.71
C VAL A 78 -18.31 -29.28 1.79
N GLN A 79 -19.23 -28.53 2.38
CA GLN A 79 -20.14 -29.08 3.38
C GLN A 79 -20.93 -30.27 2.82
N GLY A 80 -21.00 -31.35 3.60
CA GLY A 80 -21.63 -32.62 3.23
C GLY A 80 -20.80 -33.53 2.31
N GLU A 81 -19.70 -33.06 1.71
CA GLU A 81 -18.92 -33.81 0.72
C GLU A 81 -18.17 -35.01 1.33
N ILE A 82 -17.61 -34.83 2.52
CA ILE A 82 -16.85 -35.84 3.26
C ILE A 82 -17.44 -35.98 4.67
N PRO A 83 -18.48 -36.80 4.88
CA PRO A 83 -19.08 -37.02 6.20
C PRO A 83 -18.11 -37.59 7.23
N GLN A 84 -17.29 -38.59 6.86
CA GLN A 84 -16.38 -39.27 7.78
C GLN A 84 -14.99 -38.64 7.75
N CYS A 85 -14.12 -39.07 6.82
CA CYS A 85 -12.75 -38.58 6.68
C CYS A 85 -12.27 -38.71 5.22
N PRO A 86 -11.44 -37.78 4.70
CA PRO A 86 -10.95 -37.87 3.34
C PRO A 86 -9.97 -39.04 3.19
N ARG A 87 -10.16 -39.85 2.16
CA ARG A 87 -9.22 -40.86 1.71
C ARG A 87 -8.58 -40.35 0.42
N VAL A 88 -7.25 -40.21 0.42
CA VAL A 88 -6.50 -39.65 -0.71
C VAL A 88 -6.40 -40.69 -1.83
N LEU A 89 -6.67 -40.27 -3.07
CA LEU A 89 -6.36 -41.03 -4.27
C LEU A 89 -5.27 -40.32 -5.08
N ILE A 90 -4.34 -41.08 -5.62
CA ILE A 90 -3.35 -40.62 -6.61
C ILE A 90 -3.74 -41.27 -7.94
N ASN A 91 -4.03 -40.44 -8.95
CA ASN A 91 -4.51 -40.89 -10.27
C ASN A 91 -5.71 -41.86 -10.20
N GLY A 92 -6.64 -41.59 -9.27
CA GLY A 92 -7.84 -42.41 -9.06
C GLY A 92 -7.63 -43.71 -8.27
N VAL A 93 -6.40 -44.03 -7.87
CA VAL A 93 -6.07 -45.20 -7.04
C VAL A 93 -5.84 -44.76 -5.59
N LEU A 94 -6.39 -45.49 -4.62
CA LEU A 94 -6.22 -45.20 -3.19
C LEU A 94 -4.73 -45.17 -2.80
N ALA A 95 -4.28 -44.07 -2.19
CA ALA A 95 -2.87 -43.87 -1.85
C ALA A 95 -2.55 -44.47 -0.47
N GLU A 96 -1.92 -45.64 -0.44
CA GLU A 96 -1.51 -46.30 0.82
C GLU A 96 -0.52 -45.47 1.63
N ALA A 97 0.42 -44.80 0.96
CA ALA A 97 1.39 -43.87 1.58
C ALA A 97 0.79 -42.47 1.80
N SER A 98 -0.42 -42.38 2.37
CA SER A 98 -1.08 -41.11 2.73
C SER A 98 -1.72 -41.13 4.13
N GLN A 99 -1.86 -39.94 4.72
CA GLN A 99 -2.64 -39.69 5.93
C GLN A 99 -3.40 -38.36 5.82
N VAL A 100 -4.47 -38.22 6.61
CA VAL A 100 -5.26 -36.98 6.68
C VAL A 100 -5.58 -36.63 8.12
N ASP A 101 -5.03 -35.52 8.57
CA ASP A 101 -5.22 -34.93 9.89
C ASP A 101 -6.39 -33.93 9.84
N VAL A 102 -7.63 -34.39 10.08
CA VAL A 102 -8.81 -33.52 10.17
C VAL A 102 -8.60 -32.51 11.30
N LYS A 103 -8.70 -31.21 10.98
CA LYS A 103 -8.53 -30.11 11.94
C LYS A 103 -9.84 -29.50 12.38
N SER A 104 -10.83 -29.47 11.49
CA SER A 104 -12.16 -28.98 11.84
C SER A 104 -13.27 -29.57 10.99
N ARG A 105 -14.49 -29.54 11.55
CA ARG A 105 -15.73 -29.98 10.90
C ARG A 105 -16.70 -28.81 10.65
N HIS A 106 -17.70 -29.07 9.81
CA HIS A 106 -18.87 -28.23 9.57
C HIS A 106 -19.97 -28.53 10.61
N GLY A 107 -21.03 -27.74 10.63
CA GLY A 107 -22.13 -27.89 11.61
C GLY A 107 -22.93 -29.20 11.50
N ASP A 108 -22.87 -29.88 10.35
CA ASP A 108 -23.45 -31.21 10.12
C ASP A 108 -22.49 -32.38 10.47
N GLY A 109 -21.28 -32.07 10.94
CA GLY A 109 -20.26 -33.04 11.26
C GLY A 109 -19.38 -33.47 10.07
N SER A 110 -19.66 -33.04 8.83
CA SER A 110 -18.75 -33.28 7.70
C SER A 110 -17.42 -32.53 7.86
N VAL A 111 -16.36 -32.98 7.19
CA VAL A 111 -15.04 -32.36 7.30
C VAL A 111 -15.03 -30.96 6.65
N ARG A 112 -14.46 -29.97 7.35
CA ARG A 112 -14.35 -28.58 6.90
C ARG A 112 -12.94 -28.22 6.45
N PHE A 113 -11.94 -28.60 7.24
CA PHE A 113 -10.53 -28.46 6.88
C PHE A 113 -9.70 -29.61 7.45
N ALA A 114 -8.75 -30.10 6.66
CA ALA A 114 -7.78 -31.10 7.07
C ALA A 114 -6.38 -30.77 6.53
N VAL A 115 -5.35 -31.24 7.23
CA VAL A 115 -3.98 -31.26 6.73
C VAL A 115 -3.74 -32.63 6.11
N VAL A 116 -3.41 -32.65 4.81
CA VAL A 116 -3.23 -33.86 4.01
C VAL A 116 -1.74 -34.06 3.78
N SER A 117 -1.26 -35.29 3.99
CA SER A 117 0.16 -35.64 3.77
C SER A 117 0.31 -36.95 3.01
N ALA A 118 1.20 -37.00 2.04
CA ALA A 118 1.52 -38.20 1.26
C ALA A 118 2.98 -38.22 0.83
N VAL A 119 3.51 -39.40 0.52
CA VAL A 119 4.74 -39.54 -0.28
C VAL A 119 4.33 -39.97 -1.68
N LEU A 120 4.48 -39.08 -2.66
CA LEU A 120 4.16 -39.37 -4.06
C LEU A 120 5.24 -40.30 -4.63
N PRO A 121 4.90 -41.50 -5.14
CA PRO A 121 5.90 -42.48 -5.56
C PRO A 121 6.71 -41.99 -6.77
N ALA A 122 6.04 -41.38 -7.75
CA ALA A 122 6.67 -40.71 -8.89
C ALA A 122 5.82 -39.52 -9.36
N VAL A 123 6.47 -38.40 -9.68
CA VAL A 123 5.91 -37.27 -10.44
C VAL A 123 6.60 -37.26 -11.80
N SER A 124 5.80 -37.25 -12.86
CA SER A 124 6.26 -37.33 -14.25
C SER A 124 7.07 -36.08 -14.67
N PRO A 125 8.03 -36.21 -15.61
CA PRO A 125 8.66 -35.06 -16.29
C PRO A 125 7.64 -34.18 -17.01
N SER A 126 6.53 -34.77 -17.48
CA SER A 126 5.48 -34.11 -18.26
C SER A 126 4.09 -34.64 -17.93
N GLY A 127 3.08 -33.78 -18.03
CA GLY A 127 1.71 -34.08 -17.59
C GLY A 127 1.51 -33.94 -16.07
N ASP A 128 0.31 -34.29 -15.63
CA ASP A 128 -0.22 -33.93 -14.31
C ASP A 128 -0.45 -35.19 -13.47
N LEU A 129 0.21 -35.29 -12.31
CA LEU A 129 -0.22 -36.24 -11.27
C LEU A 129 -1.44 -35.64 -10.58
N SER A 130 -2.56 -36.34 -10.62
CA SER A 130 -3.79 -35.93 -9.94
C SER A 130 -3.87 -36.47 -8.53
N VAL A 131 -4.25 -35.61 -7.58
CA VAL A 131 -4.56 -35.96 -6.19
C VAL A 131 -6.03 -35.62 -5.95
N SER A 132 -6.84 -36.61 -5.59
CA SER A 132 -8.28 -36.44 -5.33
C SER A 132 -8.69 -37.13 -4.03
N PHE A 133 -9.99 -37.04 -3.69
CA PHE A 133 -10.51 -37.52 -2.42
C PHE A 133 -11.82 -38.30 -2.61
N THR A 134 -12.03 -39.29 -1.74
CA THR A 134 -13.33 -39.91 -1.46
C THR A 134 -13.59 -39.88 0.04
N ASP A 135 -14.85 -39.92 0.46
CA ASP A 135 -15.16 -40.24 1.86
C ASP A 135 -14.76 -41.68 2.19
N GLY A 136 -14.55 -41.95 3.48
CA GLY A 136 -14.32 -43.28 4.01
C GLY A 136 -13.98 -43.26 5.50
N PRO A 137 -13.83 -44.44 6.13
CA PRO A 137 -13.58 -44.53 7.55
C PRO A 137 -12.30 -43.80 7.94
N CYS A 138 -12.42 -42.98 8.98
CA CYS A 138 -11.32 -42.29 9.62
C CYS A 138 -10.27 -43.30 10.11
N ALA A 139 -9.13 -43.33 9.44
CA ALA A 139 -7.93 -43.87 10.06
C ALA A 139 -7.55 -42.92 11.21
N ALA A 140 -7.25 -43.48 12.37
CA ALA A 140 -6.54 -42.79 13.46
C ALA A 140 -5.14 -43.42 13.56
N PRO A 141 -4.25 -43.18 12.58
CA PRO A 141 -3.02 -43.93 12.47
C PRO A 141 -2.01 -43.42 13.50
N ALA A 142 -1.26 -44.31 14.14
CA ALA A 142 -0.31 -43.91 15.16
C ALA A 142 0.80 -43.03 14.56
N GLY A 143 1.01 -41.85 15.16
CA GLY A 143 2.23 -41.07 14.97
C GLY A 143 3.38 -41.60 15.83
N LEU A 144 4.58 -41.15 15.53
CA LEU A 144 5.81 -41.59 16.21
C LEU A 144 5.80 -41.23 17.71
N SER A 145 6.24 -42.16 18.54
CA SER A 145 6.59 -41.90 19.94
C SER A 145 7.83 -40.99 20.07
N PRO A 146 8.08 -40.37 21.23
CA PRO A 146 9.34 -39.67 21.51
C PRO A 146 10.57 -40.52 21.19
N SER A 147 10.56 -41.80 21.58
CA SER A 147 11.64 -42.76 21.28
C SER A 147 11.89 -42.95 19.78
N GLU A 148 10.86 -42.95 18.95
CA GLU A 148 10.99 -43.11 17.50
C GLU A 148 11.40 -41.81 16.80
N MET A 149 10.87 -40.66 17.23
CA MET A 149 11.35 -39.34 16.77
C MET A 149 12.81 -39.09 17.14
N LEU A 150 13.26 -39.64 18.28
CA LEU A 150 14.65 -39.59 18.73
C LEU A 150 15.54 -40.68 18.11
N ALA A 151 15.00 -41.61 17.30
CA ALA A 151 15.75 -42.74 16.77
C ALA A 151 16.94 -42.30 15.88
N PRO A 152 18.06 -43.05 15.86
CA PRO A 152 19.24 -42.71 15.05
C PRO A 152 18.95 -42.61 13.55
N GLY A 153 17.96 -43.34 13.03
CA GLY A 153 17.61 -43.39 11.60
C GLY A 153 17.13 -42.06 10.98
N PHE A 154 16.76 -41.07 11.79
CA PHE A 154 16.43 -39.71 11.32
C PHE A 154 17.62 -38.74 11.35
N ASP A 155 18.73 -39.10 12.01
CA ASP A 155 19.81 -38.21 12.47
C ASP A 155 19.31 -36.87 13.07
N PHE A 156 18.10 -36.84 13.61
CA PHE A 156 17.42 -35.58 13.89
C PHE A 156 18.04 -34.84 15.07
N ASP A 157 18.52 -33.62 14.81
CA ASP A 157 18.64 -32.55 15.80
C ASP A 157 18.59 -31.20 15.06
N ALA A 158 18.21 -30.15 15.78
CA ALA A 158 18.30 -28.77 15.34
C ALA A 158 18.82 -27.94 16.51
N ARG A 159 20.03 -27.40 16.36
CA ARG A 159 20.75 -26.68 17.43
C ARG A 159 20.80 -25.20 17.10
N MET A 160 20.32 -24.37 18.02
CA MET A 160 20.49 -22.93 17.98
C MET A 160 21.55 -22.54 19.02
N THR A 161 22.42 -21.59 18.68
CA THR A 161 23.45 -21.04 19.57
C THR A 161 23.55 -19.54 19.37
N LEU A 162 23.48 -18.78 20.46
CA LEU A 162 23.58 -17.32 20.45
C LEU A 162 24.92 -16.87 21.06
N ASN A 163 25.60 -15.93 20.41
CA ASN A 163 26.92 -15.39 20.82
C ASN A 163 27.94 -16.49 21.15
N GLY A 164 28.12 -17.48 20.26
CA GLY A 164 28.98 -18.66 20.47
C GLY A 164 28.52 -19.65 21.56
N GLY A 165 27.57 -19.23 22.40
CA GLY A 165 27.05 -19.94 23.56
C GLY A 165 26.74 -19.06 24.75
N ASP A 166 27.32 -17.87 24.80
CA ASP A 166 27.30 -17.01 25.99
C ASP A 166 25.90 -16.43 26.25
N ALA A 167 25.12 -16.21 25.19
CA ALA A 167 23.70 -15.85 25.26
C ALA A 167 22.76 -17.08 25.24
N GLY A 168 23.29 -18.29 25.37
CA GLY A 168 22.53 -19.54 25.45
C GLY A 168 22.64 -20.45 24.22
N LYS A 169 22.17 -21.69 24.43
CA LYS A 169 22.07 -22.75 23.41
C LYS A 169 20.78 -23.53 23.61
N ALA A 170 20.18 -24.00 22.53
CA ALA A 170 19.00 -24.87 22.56
C ALA A 170 19.12 -25.98 21.51
N SER A 171 18.67 -27.19 21.85
CA SER A 171 18.60 -28.34 20.95
C SER A 171 17.16 -28.85 20.90
N ALA A 172 16.62 -29.01 19.70
CA ALA A 172 15.29 -29.59 19.51
C ALA A 172 15.25 -31.07 19.99
N ARG A 173 16.36 -31.81 19.87
CA ARG A 173 16.50 -33.16 20.42
C ARG A 173 16.40 -33.20 21.95
N ASP A 174 17.04 -32.25 22.65
CA ASP A 174 16.98 -32.13 24.11
C ASP A 174 15.59 -31.72 24.63
N ILE A 175 14.99 -30.72 23.99
CA ILE A 175 13.66 -30.23 24.39
C ILE A 175 12.60 -31.33 24.19
N LEU A 176 12.73 -32.13 23.13
CA LEU A 176 11.91 -33.30 22.87
C LEU A 176 12.15 -34.44 23.86
N SER A 177 13.40 -34.75 24.22
CA SER A 177 13.71 -35.84 25.17
C SER A 177 13.26 -35.53 26.60
N ARG A 178 13.20 -34.24 26.96
CA ARG A 178 12.57 -33.73 28.20
C ARG A 178 11.03 -33.67 28.14
N GLY A 179 10.42 -34.02 27.00
CA GLY A 179 8.96 -34.09 26.84
C GLY A 179 8.25 -32.77 26.55
N HIS A 180 8.96 -31.68 26.27
CA HIS A 180 8.37 -30.37 25.99
C HIS A 180 7.98 -30.24 24.50
N TYR A 181 6.92 -30.94 24.09
CA TYR A 181 6.39 -30.89 22.74
C TYR A 181 4.87 -31.09 22.67
N THR A 182 4.27 -30.68 21.56
CA THR A 182 2.91 -31.09 21.14
C THR A 182 2.96 -31.64 19.71
N LEU A 183 1.91 -32.34 19.27
CA LEU A 183 1.81 -32.85 17.89
C LEU A 183 0.87 -31.99 17.06
N TRP A 184 1.36 -31.51 15.91
CA TRP A 184 0.55 -30.86 14.89
C TRP A 184 0.02 -31.84 13.84
N THR A 185 0.77 -32.87 13.46
CA THR A 185 0.24 -34.01 12.70
C THR A 185 0.65 -35.32 13.35
N GLN A 186 -0.25 -36.30 13.32
CA GLN A 186 -0.06 -37.58 13.98
C GLN A 186 -0.34 -38.72 12.99
N GLY A 187 0.72 -39.34 12.49
CA GLY A 187 0.62 -40.53 11.65
C GLY A 187 1.96 -41.03 11.11
N PRO A 188 1.94 -42.19 10.42
CA PRO A 188 3.12 -42.93 9.98
C PRO A 188 3.71 -42.42 8.67
N VAL A 189 3.03 -41.52 7.94
CA VAL A 189 3.57 -40.86 6.75
C VAL A 189 4.33 -39.62 7.16
N VAL A 190 3.75 -38.80 8.06
CA VAL A 190 4.44 -37.71 8.73
C VAL A 190 3.88 -37.45 10.14
N THR A 191 4.77 -37.46 11.12
CA THR A 191 4.51 -36.90 12.45
C THR A 191 5.15 -35.52 12.52
N THR A 192 4.37 -34.48 12.84
CA THR A 192 4.87 -33.11 13.01
C THR A 192 4.84 -32.76 14.49
N ALA A 193 6.00 -32.58 15.12
CA ALA A 193 6.11 -32.14 16.50
C ALA A 193 6.42 -30.63 16.59
N ILE A 194 5.69 -29.90 17.43
CA ILE A 194 6.01 -28.52 17.83
C ILE A 194 6.79 -28.66 19.14
N ILE A 195 8.10 -28.40 19.10
CA ILE A 195 9.03 -28.66 20.19
C ILE A 195 9.43 -27.33 20.84
N ALA A 196 8.89 -27.05 22.02
CA ALA A 196 9.18 -25.85 22.80
C ALA A 196 8.70 -25.99 24.26
N ASP A 197 9.39 -25.33 25.19
CA ASP A 197 8.96 -25.21 26.59
C ASP A 197 8.30 -23.85 26.85
N HIS A 198 7.11 -23.62 26.30
CA HIS A 198 6.38 -22.35 26.49
C HIS A 198 5.91 -22.11 27.94
N ALA A 199 5.84 -23.14 28.78
CA ALA A 199 5.30 -23.06 30.14
C ALA A 199 6.39 -23.00 31.22
N GLY A 200 7.39 -23.89 31.17
CA GLY A 200 8.53 -23.91 32.09
C GLY A 200 9.63 -22.92 31.70
N LYS A 201 9.66 -22.45 30.44
CA LYS A 201 10.60 -21.45 29.91
C LYS A 201 12.08 -21.84 30.04
N SER A 202 12.35 -23.14 30.25
CA SER A 202 13.68 -23.68 30.62
C SER A 202 14.75 -23.54 29.54
N SER A 203 14.32 -23.45 28.27
CA SER A 203 15.19 -23.32 27.11
C SER A 203 15.31 -21.88 26.59
N ASP A 204 14.77 -20.90 27.31
CA ASP A 204 14.85 -19.49 26.90
C ASP A 204 16.29 -18.95 26.96
N MET A 205 16.62 -18.05 26.02
CA MET A 205 17.95 -17.53 25.73
C MET A 205 17.99 -16.00 25.72
N GLY A 206 19.19 -15.43 25.75
CA GLY A 206 19.45 -13.98 25.80
C GLY A 206 20.76 -13.68 26.51
N SER A 207 21.29 -12.49 26.30
CA SER A 207 22.57 -12.03 26.91
C SER A 207 22.41 -11.46 28.33
N ASP A 208 21.18 -11.41 28.85
CA ASP A 208 20.82 -10.84 30.15
C ASP A 208 20.15 -11.86 31.09
N ALA A 209 19.80 -11.41 32.29
CA ALA A 209 19.15 -12.22 33.33
C ALA A 209 17.69 -12.59 33.03
N TYR A 210 17.00 -11.88 32.12
CA TYR A 210 15.60 -12.16 31.76
C TYR A 210 15.49 -13.27 30.71
N LYS A 211 16.48 -13.35 29.79
CA LYS A 211 16.53 -14.30 28.68
C LYS A 211 15.27 -14.25 27.83
N SER A 212 15.00 -13.13 27.15
CA SER A 212 13.70 -12.89 26.52
C SER A 212 13.43 -13.64 25.20
N LEU A 213 14.36 -14.48 24.72
CA LEU A 213 14.25 -15.18 23.44
C LEU A 213 13.85 -16.64 23.62
N ARG A 214 12.65 -17.03 23.18
CA ARG A 214 12.20 -18.43 23.24
C ARG A 214 12.49 -19.16 21.92
N PRO A 215 13.29 -20.24 21.93
CA PRO A 215 13.46 -21.09 20.76
C PRO A 215 12.26 -22.04 20.61
N VAL A 216 11.78 -22.20 19.38
CA VAL A 216 10.69 -23.10 19.01
C VAL A 216 11.10 -23.86 17.74
N PHE A 217 10.81 -25.15 17.66
CA PHE A 217 11.16 -25.99 16.51
C PHE A 217 9.94 -26.80 16.04
N GLU A 218 9.42 -26.52 14.85
CA GLU A 218 8.39 -27.37 14.23
C GLU A 218 9.08 -28.40 13.33
N VAL A 219 9.01 -29.69 13.69
CA VAL A 219 9.78 -30.77 13.06
C VAL A 219 8.85 -31.82 12.47
N GLN A 220 8.91 -32.00 11.15
CA GLN A 220 8.25 -33.09 10.43
C GLN A 220 9.21 -34.27 10.29
N PHE A 221 8.78 -35.44 10.76
CA PHE A 221 9.48 -36.71 10.60
C PHE A 221 8.80 -37.54 9.52
N TRP A 222 9.53 -37.87 8.44
CA TRP A 222 9.02 -38.62 7.28
C TRP A 222 9.67 -40.02 7.22
N PRO A 223 9.07 -41.07 7.82
CA PRO A 223 9.78 -42.32 8.11
C PRO A 223 10.19 -43.10 6.86
N SER A 224 9.29 -43.23 5.87
CA SER A 224 9.49 -44.03 4.66
C SER A 224 10.58 -43.51 3.71
N ILE A 225 11.06 -42.28 3.92
CA ILE A 225 12.10 -41.63 3.12
C ILE A 225 13.30 -41.17 3.97
N ALA A 226 13.31 -41.48 5.28
CA ALA A 226 14.36 -41.09 6.24
C ALA A 226 14.77 -39.61 6.20
N LYS A 227 13.80 -38.69 6.04
CA LYS A 227 14.02 -37.24 6.04
C LYS A 227 13.38 -36.58 7.26
N THR A 228 13.94 -35.43 7.65
CA THR A 228 13.25 -34.48 8.53
C THR A 228 13.25 -33.08 7.93
N ARG A 229 12.15 -32.35 8.14
CA ARG A 229 12.04 -30.90 7.85
C ARG A 229 11.88 -30.18 9.17
N VAL A 230 12.77 -29.24 9.48
CA VAL A 230 12.66 -28.39 10.67
C VAL A 230 12.43 -26.94 10.27
N ARG A 231 11.36 -26.34 10.79
CA ARG A 231 11.20 -24.89 10.88
C ARG A 231 11.76 -24.44 12.22
N VAL A 232 12.92 -23.79 12.19
CA VAL A 232 13.57 -23.16 13.34
C VAL A 232 12.95 -21.78 13.54
N ILE A 233 12.53 -21.47 14.76
CA ILE A 233 11.86 -20.22 15.13
C ILE A 233 12.53 -19.66 16.40
N LEU A 234 12.65 -18.34 16.48
CA LEU A 234 13.03 -17.62 17.70
C LEU A 234 12.06 -16.44 17.90
N GLU A 235 11.51 -16.31 19.10
CA GLU A 235 10.47 -15.30 19.40
C GLU A 235 10.80 -14.45 20.65
N ALA A 236 10.50 -13.15 20.60
CA ALA A 236 10.68 -12.17 21.68
C ALA A 236 9.32 -11.66 22.23
N THR A 237 8.45 -12.61 22.61
CA THR A 237 6.98 -12.37 22.71
C THR A 237 6.38 -12.60 24.11
N ASP A 238 7.15 -13.06 25.10
CA ASP A 238 6.61 -13.42 26.42
C ASP A 238 6.12 -12.17 27.19
N THR A 239 4.84 -12.13 27.56
CA THR A 239 4.22 -10.98 28.26
C THR A 239 4.91 -10.62 29.58
N GLU A 240 5.67 -11.54 30.19
CA GLU A 240 6.31 -11.30 31.47
C GLU A 240 7.76 -10.80 31.35
N LYS A 241 8.29 -10.61 30.13
CA LYS A 241 9.67 -10.11 29.88
C LYS A 241 9.88 -9.52 28.47
N VAL A 242 9.04 -8.58 28.06
CA VAL A 242 9.10 -7.94 26.74
C VAL A 242 10.30 -6.98 26.62
N GLN A 243 11.15 -7.20 25.61
CA GLN A 243 12.25 -6.31 25.20
C GLN A 243 12.83 -6.69 23.82
N ASN A 244 13.62 -5.79 23.22
CA ASN A 244 14.57 -6.12 22.15
C ASN A 244 15.77 -6.94 22.69
N GLN A 245 16.46 -7.63 21.78
CA GLN A 245 17.73 -8.33 22.05
C GLN A 245 18.64 -8.26 20.82
N THR A 246 19.96 -8.27 21.03
CA THR A 246 20.96 -8.31 19.96
C THR A 246 21.89 -9.51 20.13
N TYR A 247 22.09 -10.30 19.07
CA TYR A 247 22.92 -11.50 19.10
C TYR A 247 23.55 -11.85 17.76
N ASP A 248 24.66 -12.58 17.82
CA ASP A 248 25.14 -13.42 16.72
C ASP A 248 24.46 -14.80 16.81
N LEU A 249 24.03 -15.33 15.67
CA LEU A 249 23.26 -16.56 15.53
C LEU A 249 24.07 -17.62 14.78
N SER A 250 24.06 -18.84 15.30
CA SER A 250 24.41 -20.05 14.55
C SER A 250 23.29 -21.09 14.68
N VAL A 251 22.93 -21.72 13.56
CA VAL A 251 21.96 -22.82 13.49
C VAL A 251 22.61 -24.02 12.82
N GLN A 252 22.53 -25.19 13.46
CA GLN A 252 23.02 -26.46 12.95
C GLN A 252 21.91 -27.50 12.87
N THR A 253 22.00 -28.43 11.92
CA THR A 253 21.12 -29.61 11.81
C THR A 253 21.93 -30.90 11.72
N GLY A 254 21.37 -32.00 12.20
CA GLY A 254 22.04 -33.29 12.31
C GLY A 254 22.52 -33.57 13.73
N ALA A 255 22.28 -34.78 14.22
CA ALA A 255 22.57 -35.18 15.59
C ALA A 255 24.01 -35.68 15.75
N SER A 256 24.42 -36.59 14.86
CA SER A 256 25.71 -37.29 14.87
C SER A 256 26.83 -36.50 14.20
N SER A 257 26.54 -35.82 13.09
CA SER A 257 27.47 -34.96 12.35
C SER A 257 26.84 -33.60 12.06
N PRO A 258 26.76 -32.69 13.05
CA PRO A 258 26.02 -31.43 12.94
C PRO A 258 26.62 -30.50 11.88
N VAL A 259 25.81 -30.10 10.91
CA VAL A 259 26.18 -29.17 9.84
C VAL A 259 25.57 -27.80 10.14
N THR A 260 26.38 -26.75 10.11
CA THR A 260 25.90 -25.37 10.20
C THR A 260 25.14 -25.00 8.92
N VAL A 261 23.85 -24.74 9.05
CA VAL A 261 22.93 -24.41 7.93
C VAL A 261 22.60 -22.92 7.82
N MET A 262 22.86 -22.16 8.89
CA MET A 262 22.70 -20.71 8.89
C MET A 262 23.63 -20.06 9.92
N THR A 263 24.19 -18.91 9.57
CA THR A 263 24.74 -17.93 10.51
C THR A 263 24.19 -16.54 10.20
N ALA A 264 24.18 -15.66 11.20
CA ALA A 264 23.94 -14.23 11.05
C ALA A 264 24.63 -13.48 12.20
N SER A 265 25.12 -12.26 11.98
CA SER A 265 25.77 -11.46 13.02
C SER A 265 25.04 -10.15 13.26
N GLY A 266 25.10 -9.64 14.50
CA GLY A 266 24.50 -8.36 14.89
C GLY A 266 22.97 -8.30 14.73
N VAL A 267 22.27 -9.44 14.90
CA VAL A 267 20.82 -9.55 14.69
C VAL A 267 20.07 -8.78 15.78
N ASN A 268 19.57 -7.58 15.45
CA ASN A 268 18.65 -6.82 16.31
C ASN A 268 17.24 -7.41 16.18
N HIS A 269 16.78 -8.10 17.23
CA HIS A 269 15.49 -8.74 17.32
C HIS A 269 14.48 -7.76 17.93
N ASN A 270 13.48 -7.37 17.14
CA ASN A 270 12.44 -6.41 17.57
C ASN A 270 11.64 -7.00 18.73
N PHE A 271 11.30 -6.21 19.76
CA PHE A 271 10.32 -6.63 20.75
C PHE A 271 8.99 -7.07 20.10
N MET A 272 8.28 -8.03 20.70
CA MET A 272 6.97 -8.50 20.22
C MET A 272 6.97 -9.03 18.77
N SER A 273 8.10 -9.56 18.32
CA SER A 273 8.29 -10.16 17.00
C SER A 273 8.91 -11.55 17.08
N ARG A 274 9.03 -12.21 15.93
CA ARG A 274 9.73 -13.49 15.78
C ARG A 274 10.23 -13.65 14.35
N TRP A 275 11.16 -14.58 14.14
CA TRP A 275 11.57 -15.02 12.81
C TRP A 275 11.51 -16.53 12.67
N SER A 276 11.44 -17.03 11.43
CA SER A 276 11.57 -18.45 11.13
C SER A 276 12.46 -18.71 9.91
N ARG A 277 13.08 -19.88 9.86
CA ARG A 277 13.75 -20.46 8.68
C ARG A 277 13.55 -21.98 8.63
N VAL A 278 13.51 -22.54 7.43
CA VAL A 278 13.21 -23.95 7.18
C VAL A 278 14.43 -24.67 6.61
N PHE A 279 14.76 -25.84 7.17
CA PHE A 279 15.88 -26.68 6.76
C PHE A 279 15.45 -28.15 6.62
N TRP A 280 16.20 -28.94 5.84
CA TRP A 280 15.94 -30.37 5.61
C TRP A 280 17.18 -31.22 5.91
N THR A 281 17.02 -32.25 6.74
CA THR A 281 18.00 -33.32 6.94
C THR A 281 17.68 -34.48 5.99
N GLY A 282 18.71 -35.12 5.43
CA GLY A 282 18.56 -36.11 4.35
C GLY A 282 18.34 -35.49 2.95
N GLY A 283 18.57 -34.18 2.80
CA GLY A 283 18.47 -33.44 1.54
C GLY A 283 17.05 -32.97 1.21
N ALA A 284 16.90 -31.73 0.73
CA ALA A 284 15.61 -31.14 0.40
C ALA A 284 14.89 -31.88 -0.74
N PRO A 285 13.54 -31.97 -0.72
CA PRO A 285 12.74 -32.44 -1.85
C PRO A 285 12.87 -31.55 -3.08
N ALA A 286 12.47 -32.08 -4.24
CA ALA A 286 12.43 -31.29 -5.48
C ALA A 286 11.26 -30.29 -5.48
N GLY A 287 11.39 -29.22 -6.28
CA GLY A 287 10.30 -28.27 -6.51
C GLY A 287 9.17 -28.90 -7.33
N VAL A 288 7.93 -28.68 -6.89
CA VAL A 288 6.72 -29.10 -7.62
C VAL A 288 5.75 -27.93 -7.78
N ASP A 289 5.17 -27.82 -8.96
CA ASP A 289 4.10 -26.88 -9.28
C ASP A 289 2.75 -27.55 -8.98
N ILE A 290 1.83 -26.82 -8.34
CA ILE A 290 0.55 -27.36 -7.86
C ILE A 290 -0.62 -26.47 -8.33
N ASP A 291 -1.45 -27.00 -9.22
CA ASP A 291 -2.81 -26.49 -9.43
C ASP A 291 -3.67 -26.98 -8.25
N TYR A 292 -3.96 -26.07 -7.32
CA TYR A 292 -4.77 -26.39 -6.14
C TYR A 292 -6.29 -26.52 -6.44
N GLY A 293 -6.73 -26.26 -7.68
CA GLY A 293 -8.14 -26.28 -8.05
C GLY A 293 -8.90 -25.06 -7.52
N LEU A 294 -8.53 -23.86 -7.95
CA LEU A 294 -9.07 -22.59 -7.42
C LEU A 294 -10.61 -22.53 -7.41
N ALA A 295 -11.29 -22.98 -8.46
CA ALA A 295 -12.76 -23.03 -8.51
C ALA A 295 -13.36 -23.93 -7.41
N TYR A 296 -12.71 -25.04 -7.07
CA TYR A 296 -13.11 -25.89 -5.95
C TYR A 296 -12.81 -25.22 -4.60
N LEU A 297 -11.64 -24.60 -4.41
CA LEU A 297 -11.33 -23.85 -3.18
C LEU A 297 -12.34 -22.71 -2.94
N ALA A 298 -12.73 -22.00 -4.00
CA ALA A 298 -13.82 -21.02 -3.95
C ALA A 298 -15.16 -21.68 -3.55
N ARG A 299 -15.53 -22.82 -4.15
CA ARG A 299 -16.75 -23.60 -3.82
C ARG A 299 -16.82 -24.01 -2.36
N THR A 300 -15.70 -24.31 -1.70
CA THR A 300 -15.67 -24.61 -0.24
C THR A 300 -15.98 -23.41 0.66
N GLN A 301 -16.15 -22.21 0.10
CA GLN A 301 -16.25 -20.91 0.78
C GLN A 301 -15.04 -20.53 1.67
N ALA A 302 -14.02 -21.39 1.77
CA ALA A 302 -12.76 -21.11 2.45
C ALA A 302 -11.96 -19.98 1.78
N LEU A 303 -12.22 -19.66 0.52
CA LEU A 303 -11.78 -18.43 -0.15
C LEU A 303 -12.98 -17.67 -0.73
N PRO A 304 -12.85 -16.34 -0.99
CA PRO A 304 -13.77 -15.60 -1.84
C PRO A 304 -13.98 -16.28 -3.21
N ASN A 305 -15.05 -15.91 -3.92
CA ASN A 305 -15.35 -16.45 -5.25
C ASN A 305 -14.43 -15.84 -6.33
N TYR A 306 -13.14 -16.12 -6.22
CA TYR A 306 -12.13 -15.72 -7.21
C TYR A 306 -12.46 -16.32 -8.57
N ASP A 307 -12.44 -15.49 -9.60
CA ASP A 307 -12.70 -15.87 -10.98
C ASP A 307 -11.59 -16.79 -11.51
N ALA A 308 -11.86 -18.10 -11.45
CA ALA A 308 -10.92 -19.13 -11.86
C ALA A 308 -10.78 -19.27 -13.40
N SER A 309 -11.44 -18.44 -14.21
CA SER A 309 -11.18 -18.39 -15.66
C SER A 309 -9.86 -17.68 -15.99
N ILE A 310 -9.47 -16.69 -15.18
CA ILE A 310 -8.29 -15.85 -15.40
C ILE A 310 -7.00 -16.68 -15.39
N ARG A 311 -6.06 -16.28 -16.24
CA ARG A 311 -4.67 -16.76 -16.27
C ARG A 311 -3.77 -15.55 -16.06
N LEU A 312 -2.71 -15.68 -15.25
CA LEU A 312 -1.71 -14.61 -15.14
C LEU A 312 -0.90 -14.51 -16.43
N THR A 313 -0.45 -13.30 -16.78
CA THR A 313 0.55 -13.13 -17.82
C THR A 313 1.94 -13.55 -17.31
N ASP A 314 2.79 -14.11 -18.17
CA ASP A 314 4.18 -14.43 -17.83
C ASP A 314 4.96 -13.19 -17.36
N SER A 315 4.65 -12.01 -17.92
CA SER A 315 5.21 -10.73 -17.46
C SER A 315 4.82 -10.37 -16.01
N THR A 316 3.62 -10.75 -15.56
CA THR A 316 3.16 -10.54 -14.18
C THR A 316 3.85 -11.52 -13.22
N LYS A 317 4.00 -12.78 -13.64
CA LYS A 317 4.77 -13.79 -12.92
C LYS A 317 6.22 -13.35 -12.78
N GLN A 318 6.90 -13.04 -13.88
CA GLN A 318 8.31 -12.68 -13.90
C GLN A 318 8.59 -11.40 -13.09
N SER A 319 7.81 -10.33 -13.27
CA SER A 319 8.00 -9.09 -12.48
C SER A 319 7.82 -9.29 -10.96
N THR A 320 7.01 -10.26 -10.54
CA THR A 320 6.88 -10.64 -9.13
C THR A 320 8.12 -11.41 -8.63
N LEU A 321 8.69 -12.28 -9.47
CA LEU A 321 9.92 -13.02 -9.17
C LEU A 321 11.15 -12.09 -9.15
N ASP A 322 11.28 -11.18 -10.11
CA ASP A 322 12.38 -10.21 -10.21
C ASP A 322 12.41 -9.27 -9.00
N ALA A 323 11.24 -8.77 -8.59
CA ALA A 323 11.09 -7.95 -7.39
C ALA A 323 11.54 -8.72 -6.13
N TRP A 324 11.10 -9.97 -5.98
CA TRP A 324 11.51 -10.81 -4.86
C TRP A 324 13.01 -11.14 -4.88
N ALA A 325 13.59 -11.39 -6.06
CA ALA A 325 15.02 -11.65 -6.23
C ALA A 325 15.86 -10.45 -5.76
N ALA A 326 15.49 -9.23 -6.17
CA ALA A 326 16.17 -7.99 -5.80
C ALA A 326 15.95 -7.56 -4.34
N ALA A 327 14.85 -7.96 -3.69
CA ALA A 327 14.50 -7.51 -2.35
C ALA A 327 15.44 -8.05 -1.23
N PRO A 328 15.77 -7.23 -0.21
CA PRO A 328 16.45 -7.72 0.99
C PRO A 328 15.49 -8.60 1.81
N LYS A 329 15.97 -9.79 2.21
CA LYS A 329 15.17 -10.89 2.78
C LYS A 329 15.92 -11.70 3.85
N GLY A 330 16.77 -11.01 4.61
CA GLY A 330 17.43 -11.51 5.81
C GLY A 330 16.48 -11.69 7.01
N LEU A 331 17.02 -11.72 8.23
CA LEU A 331 16.20 -11.61 9.44
C LEU A 331 15.76 -10.16 9.63
N PHE A 332 14.49 -9.94 9.98
CA PHE A 332 13.86 -8.61 10.17
C PHE A 332 13.91 -7.63 8.98
N GLU A 333 14.32 -8.12 7.81
CA GLU A 333 14.31 -7.41 6.54
C GLU A 333 12.92 -7.39 5.88
N LYS A 334 12.66 -6.37 5.06
CA LYS A 334 11.28 -6.09 4.63
C LYS A 334 10.75 -6.94 3.48
N GLY A 335 11.61 -7.54 2.66
CA GLY A 335 11.18 -8.17 1.40
C GLY A 335 10.42 -7.18 0.51
N LEU A 336 9.17 -7.51 0.17
CA LEU A 336 8.24 -6.65 -0.56
C LEU A 336 7.22 -5.93 0.35
N TRP A 337 7.36 -6.00 1.68
CA TRP A 337 6.46 -5.32 2.62
C TRP A 337 6.78 -3.83 2.78
N GLN A 338 5.72 -3.06 3.05
CA GLN A 338 5.81 -1.68 3.52
C GLN A 338 5.88 -1.69 5.06
N LYS A 339 7.09 -1.54 5.63
CA LYS A 339 7.36 -1.76 7.08
C LYS A 339 6.50 -0.91 8.01
N ASP A 340 6.25 0.35 7.65
CA ASP A 340 5.30 1.20 8.35
C ASP A 340 3.93 1.05 7.67
N MET A 341 3.03 0.31 8.32
CA MET A 341 1.68 0.07 7.79
C MET A 341 0.90 1.38 7.62
N THR A 342 1.13 2.40 8.46
CA THR A 342 0.32 3.64 8.53
C THR A 342 0.36 4.48 7.26
N VAL A 343 1.38 4.26 6.41
CA VAL A 343 1.57 4.93 5.11
C VAL A 343 0.35 4.73 4.20
N ALA A 344 -0.35 5.82 3.93
CA ALA A 344 -1.55 5.82 3.09
C ALA A 344 -1.26 5.57 1.60
N GLY A 345 -2.30 5.21 0.85
CA GLY A 345 -2.24 4.93 -0.59
C GLY A 345 -2.50 3.45 -0.92
N GLY A 346 -2.75 3.17 -2.20
CA GLY A 346 -3.02 1.81 -2.66
C GLY A 346 -1.74 1.00 -2.86
N ARG A 347 -1.62 -0.15 -2.20
CA ARG A 347 -0.36 -0.94 -2.17
C ARG A 347 -0.55 -2.42 -2.58
N PRO A 348 0.50 -3.11 -3.08
CA PRO A 348 0.45 -4.53 -3.40
C PRO A 348 0.08 -5.46 -2.24
N ASP A 349 0.45 -5.11 -1.01
CA ASP A 349 0.15 -5.85 0.22
C ASP A 349 -1.30 -5.69 0.72
N LEU A 350 -2.00 -4.62 0.30
CA LEU A 350 -3.35 -4.30 0.77
C LEU A 350 -4.47 -4.86 -0.10
N GLY A 351 -5.68 -4.96 0.46
CA GLY A 351 -6.85 -5.59 -0.14
C GLY A 351 -7.17 -6.94 0.52
N PRO A 352 -7.96 -7.82 -0.14
CA PRO A 352 -8.38 -9.11 0.41
C PRO A 352 -7.20 -9.95 0.92
N TYR A 353 -6.22 -10.19 0.04
CA TYR A 353 -4.93 -10.82 0.32
C TYR A 353 -3.83 -10.14 -0.53
N PRO A 354 -2.54 -10.15 -0.11
CA PRO A 354 -1.43 -9.55 -0.85
C PRO A 354 -1.27 -10.09 -2.28
N LYS A 355 -0.85 -9.22 -3.21
CA LYS A 355 -0.72 -9.52 -4.64
C LYS A 355 0.00 -10.84 -4.91
N TRP A 356 1.19 -11.05 -4.34
CA TRP A 356 1.99 -12.25 -4.53
C TRP A 356 1.34 -13.54 -4.01
N MET A 357 0.48 -13.46 -2.98
CA MET A 357 -0.25 -14.63 -2.46
C MET A 357 -1.39 -15.01 -3.40
N VAL A 358 -2.09 -14.02 -3.96
CA VAL A 358 -3.09 -14.27 -5.01
C VAL A 358 -2.42 -14.73 -6.32
N SER A 359 -1.25 -14.19 -6.67
CA SER A 359 -0.47 -14.68 -7.82
C SER A 359 -0.06 -16.14 -7.66
N TRP A 360 0.43 -16.55 -6.48
CA TRP A 360 0.72 -17.97 -6.20
C TRP A 360 -0.54 -18.84 -6.27
N LEU A 361 -1.67 -18.39 -5.70
CA LEU A 361 -2.96 -19.09 -5.75
C LEU A 361 -3.45 -19.33 -7.19
N TYR A 362 -3.23 -18.37 -8.10
CA TYR A 362 -3.65 -18.45 -9.51
C TYR A 362 -2.70 -19.24 -10.42
N ASP A 363 -1.40 -19.23 -10.14
CA ASP A 363 -0.36 -19.85 -10.97
C ASP A 363 0.06 -21.24 -10.48
N GLY A 364 0.23 -21.40 -9.17
CA GLY A 364 0.56 -22.66 -8.51
C GLY A 364 2.06 -23.03 -8.47
N SER A 365 2.95 -22.28 -9.11
CA SER A 365 4.36 -22.71 -9.22
C SER A 365 5.16 -22.63 -7.92
N ALA A 366 6.19 -23.47 -7.83
CA ALA A 366 7.18 -23.45 -6.76
C ALA A 366 7.87 -22.08 -6.62
N ALA A 367 8.15 -21.40 -7.74
CA ALA A 367 8.79 -20.09 -7.73
C ALA A 367 7.92 -19.01 -7.04
N LEU A 368 6.61 -18.97 -7.31
CA LEU A 368 5.70 -18.04 -6.64
C LEU A 368 5.33 -18.49 -5.21
N LYS A 369 5.39 -19.80 -4.91
CA LYS A 369 5.33 -20.33 -3.54
C LYS A 369 6.45 -19.74 -2.68
N ASP A 370 7.67 -19.71 -3.19
CA ASP A 370 8.83 -19.18 -2.45
C ASP A 370 8.71 -17.67 -2.20
N VAL A 371 8.12 -16.89 -3.13
CA VAL A 371 7.76 -15.48 -2.86
C VAL A 371 6.70 -15.39 -1.77
N ALA A 372 5.60 -16.14 -1.89
CA ALA A 372 4.46 -16.03 -1.00
C ALA A 372 4.77 -16.47 0.44
N LEU A 373 5.44 -17.60 0.60
CA LEU A 373 5.86 -18.12 1.91
C LEU A 373 7.05 -17.33 2.48
N GLY A 374 8.00 -16.89 1.64
CA GLY A 374 9.07 -16.00 2.07
C GLY A 374 8.56 -14.66 2.61
N GLN A 375 7.56 -14.07 1.94
CA GLN A 375 6.87 -12.89 2.44
C GLN A 375 6.10 -13.17 3.73
N ALA A 376 5.39 -14.30 3.84
CA ALA A 376 4.70 -14.68 5.08
C ALA A 376 5.67 -14.82 6.27
N ASP A 377 6.81 -15.49 6.09
CA ASP A 377 7.86 -15.62 7.10
C ASP A 377 8.44 -14.26 7.54
N LEU A 378 8.57 -13.29 6.63
CA LEU A 378 9.04 -11.93 6.96
C LEU A 378 7.99 -11.08 7.68
N ALA A 379 6.69 -11.34 7.51
CA ALA A 379 5.63 -10.61 8.21
C ALA A 379 5.64 -10.83 9.74
N ALA A 380 6.31 -11.88 10.22
CA ALA A 380 6.56 -12.11 11.64
C ALA A 380 7.44 -11.02 12.32
N SER A 381 8.05 -10.13 11.52
CA SER A 381 8.93 -9.05 11.97
C SER A 381 8.22 -7.85 12.63
N TRP A 382 6.93 -7.65 12.34
CA TRP A 382 6.14 -6.59 12.98
C TRP A 382 5.97 -6.84 14.49
N PRO A 383 5.90 -5.81 15.35
CA PRO A 383 5.69 -5.95 16.79
C PRO A 383 4.21 -6.25 17.13
N MET A 384 3.69 -7.36 16.59
CA MET A 384 2.28 -7.80 16.65
C MET A 384 2.12 -9.17 17.35
N HIS A 385 3.12 -9.60 18.12
CA HIS A 385 3.19 -10.94 18.69
C HIS A 385 3.45 -10.87 20.20
N LEU A 386 2.44 -11.22 21.00
CA LEU A 386 2.52 -11.45 22.43
C LEU A 386 2.03 -12.88 22.73
N ARG A 387 2.79 -13.60 23.56
CA ARG A 387 2.47 -14.93 24.08
C ARG A 387 2.32 -14.82 25.58
N GLU A 388 1.18 -15.26 26.11
CA GLU A 388 0.87 -15.12 27.54
C GLU A 388 1.85 -15.96 28.39
N GLY A 389 2.59 -15.27 29.25
CA GLY A 389 3.62 -15.86 30.10
C GLY A 389 3.18 -16.10 31.54
N ASN A 390 1.97 -15.69 31.94
CA ASN A 390 1.48 -15.74 33.31
C ASN A 390 0.47 -16.88 33.52
N ALA A 391 0.74 -17.78 34.48
CA ALA A 391 -0.10 -18.95 34.74
C ALA A 391 -1.49 -18.64 35.31
N ALA A 392 -1.73 -17.43 35.83
CA ALA A 392 -3.03 -17.00 36.37
C ALA A 392 -3.99 -16.41 35.30
N LYS A 393 -3.58 -16.43 34.02
CA LYS A 393 -4.34 -15.89 32.88
C LYS A 393 -5.05 -16.98 32.09
N PHE A 394 -6.22 -16.63 31.55
CA PHE A 394 -7.14 -17.54 30.87
C PHE A 394 -7.48 -17.00 29.48
N ALA A 395 -7.69 -17.89 28.52
CA ALA A 395 -7.90 -17.52 27.12
C ALA A 395 -9.35 -17.17 26.80
N ASP A 396 -10.31 -17.71 27.55
CA ASP A 396 -11.75 -17.59 27.35
C ASP A 396 -12.41 -16.62 28.35
N ARG A 397 -13.56 -16.04 27.96
CA ARG A 397 -14.40 -15.20 28.84
C ARG A 397 -14.78 -15.91 30.14
N GLY A 398 -15.05 -17.22 30.06
CA GLY A 398 -15.45 -18.05 31.21
C GLY A 398 -14.33 -18.32 32.22
N ARG A 399 -13.07 -17.99 31.89
CA ARG A 399 -11.86 -18.25 32.69
C ARG A 399 -11.68 -19.74 33.02
N THR A 400 -11.90 -20.60 32.04
CA THR A 400 -11.84 -22.07 32.16
C THR A 400 -10.64 -22.69 31.45
N LEU A 401 -10.06 -22.02 30.46
CA LEU A 401 -8.97 -22.50 29.60
C LEU A 401 -7.72 -21.66 29.85
N SER A 402 -6.62 -22.28 30.28
CA SER A 402 -5.37 -21.54 30.55
C SER A 402 -4.82 -20.89 29.27
N ALA A 403 -4.37 -19.63 29.40
CA ALA A 403 -3.68 -18.91 28.34
C ALA A 403 -2.16 -19.16 28.33
N LEU A 404 -1.59 -19.76 29.38
CA LEU A 404 -0.13 -19.91 29.52
C LEU A 404 0.50 -20.57 28.29
N GLY A 405 1.49 -19.90 27.71
CA GLY A 405 2.23 -20.37 26.54
C GLY A 405 1.52 -20.19 25.20
N ARG A 406 0.35 -19.53 25.16
CA ARG A 406 -0.45 -19.33 23.94
C ARG A 406 -0.34 -17.90 23.39
N PRO A 407 -0.55 -17.68 22.07
CA PRO A 407 -0.79 -16.35 21.53
C PRO A 407 -1.86 -15.60 22.34
N LEU A 408 -1.65 -14.31 22.57
CA LEU A 408 -2.45 -13.53 23.51
C LEU A 408 -3.89 -13.36 23.02
N SER A 409 -4.81 -14.09 23.68
CA SER A 409 -6.26 -13.83 23.59
C SER A 409 -6.59 -12.46 24.18
N GLY A 410 -7.55 -11.77 23.56
CA GLY A 410 -8.14 -10.57 24.13
C GLY A 410 -8.64 -10.79 25.57
N TYR A 411 -9.40 -11.86 25.85
CA TYR A 411 -9.97 -12.10 27.19
C TYR A 411 -8.91 -12.37 28.28
N ALA A 412 -7.67 -12.72 27.92
CA ALA A 412 -6.59 -12.85 28.88
C ALA A 412 -6.17 -11.49 29.44
N ARG A 413 -6.14 -10.44 28.60
CA ARG A 413 -5.76 -9.07 28.97
C ARG A 413 -6.73 -8.08 28.31
N PRO A 414 -8.03 -8.12 28.65
CA PRO A 414 -9.15 -7.56 27.86
C PRO A 414 -9.20 -6.05 27.78
N THR A 415 -8.19 -5.39 28.35
CA THR A 415 -8.06 -3.95 28.32
C THR A 415 -6.78 -3.49 27.62
N LEU A 416 -5.74 -4.34 27.51
CA LEU A 416 -4.37 -3.97 27.11
C LEU A 416 -4.30 -3.16 25.80
N ALA A 417 -3.65 -2.00 25.85
CA ALA A 417 -3.30 -1.21 24.67
C ALA A 417 -2.07 -1.79 23.96
N TYR A 418 -2.25 -2.58 22.90
CA TYR A 418 -1.18 -3.39 22.28
C TYR A 418 -0.02 -2.56 21.72
N THR A 419 -0.32 -1.44 21.07
CA THR A 419 0.67 -0.49 20.53
C THR A 419 1.25 0.46 21.59
N SER A 420 0.71 0.46 22.81
CA SER A 420 1.14 1.36 23.89
C SER A 420 1.12 0.66 25.25
N LEU A 421 2.07 -0.26 25.44
CA LEU A 421 2.17 -1.12 26.65
C LEU A 421 2.24 -0.34 27.98
N GLY A 422 2.66 0.93 27.95
CA GLY A 422 2.72 1.83 29.10
C GLY A 422 1.47 2.69 29.32
N TYR A 423 0.39 2.47 28.56
CA TYR A 423 -0.78 3.35 28.57
C TYR A 423 -1.46 3.42 29.94
N ASN A 424 -1.68 4.63 30.46
CA ASN A 424 -1.99 4.83 31.89
C ASN A 424 -3.26 4.16 32.39
N TYR A 425 -4.30 4.02 31.56
CA TYR A 425 -5.54 3.34 31.93
C TYR A 425 -5.35 1.82 32.14
N THR A 426 -4.18 1.27 31.79
CA THR A 426 -3.88 -0.16 31.91
C THR A 426 -4.00 -0.66 33.33
N ARG A 427 -5.08 -1.42 33.56
CA ARG A 427 -5.35 -2.18 34.79
C ARG A 427 -4.12 -2.98 35.14
N ALA A 428 -3.67 -2.91 36.41
CA ALA A 428 -2.42 -3.54 36.83
C ALA A 428 -2.33 -5.04 36.46
N ALA A 429 -3.46 -5.76 36.56
CA ALA A 429 -3.56 -7.17 36.20
C ALA A 429 -3.40 -7.50 34.70
N ASP A 430 -3.51 -6.50 33.80
CA ASP A 430 -3.39 -6.70 32.34
C ASP A 430 -2.05 -6.20 31.78
N ARG A 431 -1.28 -5.41 32.54
CA ARG A 431 0.04 -4.89 32.14
C ARG A 431 1.00 -6.02 31.80
N VAL A 432 1.64 -5.91 30.64
CA VAL A 432 2.81 -6.75 30.29
C VAL A 432 4.07 -6.15 30.92
N ASN A 433 5.01 -7.01 31.32
CA ASN A 433 6.24 -6.57 31.95
C ASN A 433 7.25 -6.21 30.85
N VAL A 434 7.58 -4.92 30.74
CA VAL A 434 8.66 -4.43 29.90
C VAL A 434 9.94 -4.40 30.71
N VAL A 435 11.01 -5.05 30.20
CA VAL A 435 12.27 -5.24 30.95
C VAL A 435 13.50 -4.62 30.28
N GLY A 436 13.33 -4.05 29.09
CA GLY A 436 14.40 -3.44 28.28
C GLY A 436 13.85 -2.54 27.17
N GLU A 437 14.66 -2.32 26.12
CA GLU A 437 14.29 -1.49 24.96
C GLU A 437 13.09 -2.06 24.19
N ARG A 438 12.33 -1.18 23.51
CA ARG A 438 11.19 -1.53 22.64
C ARG A 438 11.24 -0.78 21.31
N SER A 439 12.20 -1.14 20.46
CA SER A 439 12.31 -0.64 19.09
C SER A 439 11.74 -1.63 18.09
N GLY A 440 10.78 -1.18 17.28
CA GLY A 440 10.31 -1.91 16.10
C GLY A 440 11.27 -1.81 14.91
N ASN A 441 12.36 -1.03 15.02
CA ASN A 441 13.34 -0.78 13.95
C ASN A 441 12.67 -0.41 12.61
N GLY A 442 11.68 0.49 12.66
CA GLY A 442 10.88 0.94 11.51
C GLY A 442 9.74 0.01 11.08
N TRP A 443 9.53 -1.13 11.74
CA TRP A 443 8.29 -1.90 11.61
C TRP A 443 7.21 -1.29 12.50
N VAL A 444 6.23 -0.62 11.89
CA VAL A 444 5.10 0.03 12.58
C VAL A 444 3.82 -0.71 12.18
N PRO A 445 3.10 -1.33 13.12
CA PRO A 445 1.84 -2.01 12.84
C PRO A 445 0.65 -1.04 12.93
N ASP A 446 -0.42 -1.31 12.17
CA ASP A 446 -1.67 -0.57 12.19
C ASP A 446 -2.81 -1.41 11.62
N ILE A 447 -3.97 -1.42 12.28
CA ILE A 447 -5.18 -2.12 11.80
C ILE A 447 -5.69 -1.54 10.48
N ALA A 448 -5.63 -0.21 10.30
CA ALA A 448 -6.25 0.49 9.17
C ALA A 448 -5.61 0.15 7.80
N HIS A 449 -4.38 -0.37 7.82
CA HIS A 449 -3.67 -0.89 6.65
C HIS A 449 -3.07 -2.29 6.92
N GLN A 450 -3.77 -3.14 7.69
CA GLN A 450 -3.31 -4.49 8.00
C GLN A 450 -3.44 -5.43 6.78
N PRO A 451 -2.32 -5.99 6.25
CA PRO A 451 -2.37 -6.98 5.18
C PRO A 451 -2.89 -8.35 5.70
N GLN A 452 -3.09 -9.31 4.79
CA GLN A 452 -3.41 -10.70 5.12
C GLN A 452 -2.25 -11.65 4.74
N PRO A 453 -1.21 -11.80 5.59
CA PRO A 453 -0.01 -12.55 5.22
C PRO A 453 -0.06 -14.07 5.51
N PHE A 454 -1.13 -14.63 6.10
CA PHE A 454 -1.06 -15.98 6.70
C PHE A 454 -2.17 -16.95 6.30
N PHE A 455 -3.36 -16.48 5.92
CA PHE A 455 -4.49 -17.38 5.70
C PHE A 455 -4.37 -18.21 4.42
N ILE A 456 -3.92 -17.62 3.30
CA ILE A 456 -3.59 -18.41 2.09
C ILE A 456 -2.41 -19.37 2.35
N PRO A 457 -1.28 -18.95 2.95
CA PRO A 457 -0.22 -19.87 3.39
C PRO A 457 -0.71 -21.02 4.27
N TYR A 458 -1.56 -20.78 5.28
CA TYR A 458 -2.14 -21.85 6.10
C TYR A 458 -3.04 -22.78 5.27
N LEU A 459 -3.96 -22.21 4.48
CA LEU A 459 -4.93 -22.97 3.69
C LEU A 459 -4.26 -23.89 2.65
N LEU A 460 -3.14 -23.46 2.06
CA LEU A 460 -2.43 -24.21 1.01
C LEU A 460 -1.29 -25.10 1.52
N THR A 461 -0.73 -24.85 2.72
CA THR A 461 0.37 -25.67 3.28
C THR A 461 -0.02 -26.54 4.46
N GLY A 462 -1.03 -26.14 5.25
CA GLY A 462 -1.36 -26.78 6.51
C GLY A 462 -0.29 -26.65 7.60
N GLU A 463 0.69 -25.75 7.46
CA GLU A 463 1.75 -25.56 8.47
C GLU A 463 1.25 -24.84 9.74
N HIS A 464 1.65 -25.34 10.91
CA HIS A 464 1.29 -24.77 12.21
C HIS A 464 1.71 -23.31 12.36
N PHE A 465 2.93 -22.96 11.92
CA PHE A 465 3.43 -21.59 11.99
C PHE A 465 2.43 -20.55 11.45
N TYR A 466 1.84 -20.76 10.26
CA TYR A 466 0.89 -19.80 9.70
C TYR A 466 -0.46 -19.80 10.45
N TYR A 467 -0.86 -20.91 11.06
CA TYR A 467 -2.02 -20.95 11.96
C TYR A 467 -1.78 -20.15 13.25
N GLU A 468 -0.63 -20.33 13.91
CA GLU A 468 -0.28 -19.60 15.12
C GLU A 468 -0.16 -18.09 14.84
N GLN A 469 0.37 -17.73 13.68
CA GLN A 469 0.47 -16.34 13.21
C GLN A 469 -0.90 -15.66 13.02
N LEU A 470 -1.92 -16.38 12.56
CA LEU A 470 -3.31 -15.86 12.54
C LEU A 470 -3.81 -15.53 13.95
N GLN A 471 -3.46 -16.33 14.97
CA GLN A 471 -3.87 -16.07 16.36
C GLN A 471 -3.21 -14.80 16.92
N PHE A 472 -1.90 -14.63 16.71
CA PHE A 472 -1.18 -13.41 17.16
C PHE A 472 -1.80 -12.15 16.54
N TRP A 473 -2.03 -12.15 15.22
CA TRP A 473 -2.56 -10.98 14.53
C TRP A 473 -4.03 -10.71 14.84
N ALA A 474 -4.85 -11.74 15.10
CA ALA A 474 -6.21 -11.55 15.63
C ALA A 474 -6.20 -10.97 17.05
N GLY A 475 -5.25 -11.39 17.90
CA GLY A 475 -5.03 -10.82 19.23
C GLY A 475 -4.63 -9.34 19.17
N PHE A 476 -3.76 -8.96 18.23
CA PHE A 476 -3.46 -7.56 17.91
C PHE A 476 -4.71 -6.80 17.47
N SER A 477 -5.47 -7.31 16.49
CA SER A 477 -6.63 -6.60 15.91
C SER A 477 -7.77 -6.33 16.91
N LEU A 478 -7.81 -7.03 18.05
CA LEU A 478 -8.76 -6.79 19.15
C LEU A 478 -8.25 -5.83 20.23
N LEU A 479 -6.94 -5.59 20.31
CA LEU A 479 -6.27 -4.90 21.41
C LEU A 479 -5.46 -3.66 20.96
N ASP A 480 -5.30 -3.42 19.66
CA ASP A 480 -4.71 -2.18 19.18
C ASP A 480 -5.65 -0.99 19.43
N THR A 481 -5.14 -0.01 20.17
CA THR A 481 -5.81 1.25 20.50
C THR A 481 -4.97 2.39 19.91
N SER A 482 -5.11 2.61 18.60
CA SER A 482 -4.32 3.56 17.79
C SER A 482 -4.68 5.03 18.09
N GLY A 483 -4.31 5.47 19.30
CA GLY A 483 -4.50 6.83 19.81
C GLY A 483 -5.76 6.99 20.66
N ASN A 484 -5.57 7.44 21.91
CA ASN A 484 -6.62 7.79 22.87
C ASN A 484 -7.69 6.73 23.17
N GLY A 485 -7.44 5.96 24.23
CA GLY A 485 -8.51 5.43 25.07
C GLY A 485 -8.41 3.95 25.37
N TYR A 486 -8.75 3.61 26.61
CA TYR A 486 -9.25 2.29 26.93
C TYR A 486 -10.66 2.16 26.36
N GLY A 487 -10.72 1.83 25.07
CA GLY A 487 -11.96 1.73 24.31
C GLY A 487 -12.71 3.04 24.10
N GLU A 488 -12.07 4.21 24.24
CA GLU A 488 -12.77 5.50 24.08
C GLU A 488 -13.03 5.92 22.62
N TYR A 489 -12.65 5.10 21.64
CA TYR A 489 -13.16 5.21 20.27
C TYR A 489 -14.14 4.08 19.94
N CYS A 490 -15.34 4.48 19.52
CA CYS A 490 -16.40 3.61 19.01
C CYS A 490 -16.98 2.57 20.00
N TYR A 491 -16.59 1.30 19.92
CA TYR A 491 -17.43 0.15 20.33
C TYR A 491 -17.13 -0.41 21.74
N SER A 492 -16.35 0.31 22.55
CA SER A 492 -15.82 -0.20 23.82
C SER A 492 -15.88 0.79 25.00
N ARG A 493 -16.47 1.98 24.80
CA ARG A 493 -16.46 3.09 25.77
C ARG A 493 -17.41 2.85 26.95
N ASN A 494 -16.86 2.54 28.12
CA ASN A 494 -17.61 2.12 29.31
C ASN A 494 -18.43 0.83 29.10
N VAL A 495 -17.93 -0.10 28.26
CA VAL A 495 -18.51 -1.45 28.15
C VAL A 495 -17.89 -2.37 29.20
N SER A 496 -18.57 -3.46 29.56
CA SER A 496 -17.91 -4.54 30.28
C SER A 496 -16.74 -5.10 29.46
N PRO A 497 -15.54 -5.31 30.07
CA PRO A 497 -14.39 -5.95 29.44
C PRO A 497 -14.60 -7.46 29.20
N GLU A 498 -15.75 -8.01 29.59
CA GLU A 498 -16.17 -9.38 29.28
C GLU A 498 -16.48 -9.57 27.78
N TYR A 499 -16.69 -8.48 27.03
CA TYR A 499 -17.00 -8.51 25.60
C TYR A 499 -15.94 -7.73 24.79
N LEU A 500 -15.58 -8.21 23.61
CA LEU A 500 -14.53 -7.62 22.76
C LEU A 500 -15.09 -7.01 21.46
N ALA A 501 -14.29 -6.17 20.80
CA ALA A 501 -14.55 -5.71 19.44
C ALA A 501 -13.26 -5.19 18.80
N VAL A 502 -13.19 -5.29 17.47
CA VAL A 502 -12.24 -4.51 16.66
C VAL A 502 -12.70 -3.04 16.67
N ASN A 503 -11.76 -2.10 16.87
CA ASN A 503 -12.04 -0.66 16.92
C ASN A 503 -11.17 0.09 15.87
N GLY A 504 -11.28 1.43 15.82
CA GLY A 504 -10.50 2.29 14.93
C GLY A 504 -11.34 2.92 13.80
N GLN A 505 -10.68 3.35 12.72
CA GLN A 505 -11.36 3.79 11.49
C GLN A 505 -12.05 2.61 10.80
N LEU A 506 -13.12 2.84 10.03
CA LEU A 506 -13.93 1.77 9.43
C LEU A 506 -13.11 0.74 8.62
N ARG A 507 -12.10 1.18 7.85
CA ARG A 507 -11.18 0.26 7.16
C ARG A 507 -10.38 -0.65 8.11
N GLY A 508 -9.97 -0.16 9.28
CA GLY A 508 -9.28 -0.95 10.30
C GLY A 508 -10.22 -1.91 11.02
N ILE A 509 -11.46 -1.47 11.26
CA ILE A 509 -12.54 -2.34 11.73
C ILE A 509 -12.77 -3.48 10.72
N ALA A 510 -12.89 -3.17 9.43
CA ALA A 510 -13.07 -4.16 8.38
C ALA A 510 -11.89 -5.15 8.27
N TRP A 511 -10.65 -4.67 8.19
CA TRP A 511 -9.48 -5.53 8.06
C TRP A 511 -9.18 -6.35 9.33
N GLY A 512 -9.32 -5.75 10.51
CA GLY A 512 -9.22 -6.49 11.78
C GLY A 512 -10.33 -7.55 11.91
N PHE A 513 -11.56 -7.25 11.48
CA PHE A 513 -12.66 -8.22 11.50
C PHE A 513 -12.49 -9.35 10.48
N ARG A 514 -11.89 -9.07 9.30
CA ARG A 514 -11.42 -10.11 8.36
C ARG A 514 -10.38 -11.01 9.05
N MET A 515 -9.31 -10.44 9.61
CA MET A 515 -8.24 -11.21 10.27
C MET A 515 -8.80 -12.10 11.38
N LEU A 516 -9.69 -11.55 12.21
CA LEU A 516 -10.35 -12.24 13.31
C LEU A 516 -11.23 -13.39 12.82
N SER A 517 -12.07 -13.17 11.81
CA SER A 517 -12.94 -14.20 11.23
C SER A 517 -12.14 -15.33 10.58
N GLU A 518 -11.08 -14.99 9.84
CA GLU A 518 -10.20 -15.96 9.19
C GLU A 518 -9.40 -16.79 10.21
N ALA A 519 -8.93 -16.17 11.31
CA ALA A 519 -8.32 -16.89 12.44
C ALA A 519 -9.34 -17.80 13.14
N ALA A 520 -10.56 -17.32 13.40
CA ALA A 520 -11.64 -18.10 14.02
C ALA A 520 -12.08 -19.30 13.17
N TRP A 521 -12.02 -19.21 11.84
CA TRP A 521 -12.23 -20.34 10.94
C TRP A 521 -11.03 -21.29 10.93
N ALA A 522 -9.81 -20.76 10.92
CA ALA A 522 -8.58 -21.55 10.90
C ALA A 522 -8.36 -22.37 12.19
N ALA A 523 -8.95 -21.94 13.31
CA ALA A 523 -8.92 -22.63 14.59
C ALA A 523 -9.37 -24.09 14.47
N ALA A 524 -8.49 -24.99 14.89
CA ALA A 524 -8.75 -26.42 14.93
C ALA A 524 -9.62 -26.77 16.14
N ASP A 525 -10.60 -27.67 15.95
CA ASP A 525 -11.59 -28.05 16.98
C ASP A 525 -10.91 -28.69 18.22
N ALA A 526 -9.72 -29.25 18.03
CA ALA A 526 -8.88 -29.79 19.10
C ALA A 526 -8.19 -28.70 19.95
N ASP A 527 -7.86 -27.53 19.38
CA ASP A 527 -7.30 -26.42 20.16
C ASP A 527 -8.42 -25.55 20.77
N LYS A 528 -9.09 -26.13 21.76
CA LYS A 528 -10.27 -25.56 22.42
C LYS A 528 -10.09 -24.11 22.87
N ALA A 529 -8.89 -23.72 23.31
CA ALA A 529 -8.64 -22.35 23.74
C ALA A 529 -8.79 -21.37 22.57
N ALA A 530 -8.03 -21.57 21.50
CA ALA A 530 -8.10 -20.74 20.29
C ALA A 530 -9.51 -20.80 19.66
N HIS A 531 -10.08 -22.00 19.54
CA HIS A 531 -11.39 -22.20 18.94
C HIS A 531 -12.52 -21.49 19.71
N THR A 532 -12.49 -21.48 21.05
CA THR A 532 -13.48 -20.74 21.85
C THR A 532 -13.25 -19.23 21.74
N TRP A 533 -12.05 -18.73 22.07
CA TRP A 533 -11.86 -17.28 22.23
C TRP A 533 -12.00 -16.50 20.92
N LEU A 534 -11.54 -17.07 19.80
CA LEU A 534 -11.67 -16.42 18.49
C LEU A 534 -13.15 -16.36 18.05
N ARG A 535 -13.95 -17.40 18.33
CA ARG A 535 -15.39 -17.41 18.00
C ARG A 535 -16.20 -16.46 18.88
N ASP A 536 -15.93 -16.44 20.18
CA ASP A 536 -16.55 -15.48 21.12
C ASP A 536 -16.29 -14.03 20.67
N ALA A 537 -15.06 -13.72 20.26
CA ALA A 537 -14.67 -12.38 19.82
C ALA A 537 -15.31 -11.98 18.47
N VAL A 538 -15.51 -12.92 17.54
CA VAL A 538 -16.29 -12.68 16.31
C VAL A 538 -17.74 -12.36 16.65
N GLU A 539 -18.38 -13.16 17.52
CA GLU A 539 -19.78 -12.98 17.90
C GLU A 539 -20.01 -11.66 18.67
N ASP A 540 -19.09 -11.25 19.56
CA ASP A 540 -19.15 -9.96 20.25
C ASP A 540 -19.02 -8.78 19.27
N THR A 541 -18.10 -8.90 18.30
CA THR A 541 -17.89 -7.87 17.28
C THR A 541 -19.14 -7.72 16.40
N ILE A 542 -19.73 -8.82 15.95
CA ILE A 542 -21.03 -8.84 15.24
C ILE A 542 -22.12 -8.23 16.10
N THR A 543 -22.30 -8.68 17.35
CA THR A 543 -23.36 -8.23 18.26
C THR A 543 -23.30 -6.71 18.52
N ARG A 544 -22.09 -6.14 18.67
CA ARG A 544 -21.90 -4.70 18.84
C ARG A 544 -22.21 -3.91 17.57
N PHE A 545 -21.87 -4.44 16.38
CA PHE A 545 -22.29 -3.82 15.12
C PHE A 545 -23.81 -3.88 14.93
N GLU A 546 -24.45 -4.96 15.35
CA GLU A 546 -25.90 -5.14 15.31
C GLU A 546 -26.60 -4.15 16.23
N GLY A 547 -26.16 -4.06 17.50
CA GLY A 547 -26.72 -3.15 18.49
C GLY A 547 -26.66 -1.70 18.04
N ALA A 548 -25.49 -1.22 17.58
CA ALA A 548 -25.32 0.15 17.11
C ALA A 548 -26.33 0.54 16.00
N ARG A 549 -26.71 -0.43 15.15
CA ARG A 549 -27.61 -0.27 13.98
C ARG A 549 -29.05 -0.73 14.24
N GLY A 550 -29.35 -1.25 15.43
CA GLY A 550 -30.67 -1.80 15.79
C GLY A 550 -31.03 -3.09 15.05
N VAL A 551 -30.06 -3.84 14.56
CA VAL A 551 -30.27 -5.11 13.84
C VAL A 551 -30.61 -6.21 14.84
N VAL A 552 -31.71 -6.91 14.59
CA VAL A 552 -32.21 -8.02 15.42
C VAL A 552 -31.88 -9.34 14.74
N ARG A 553 -31.22 -10.24 15.47
CA ARG A 553 -30.86 -11.59 15.05
C ARG A 553 -31.15 -12.54 16.21
N GLY A 554 -32.28 -13.26 16.12
CA GLY A 554 -32.77 -14.09 17.23
C GLY A 554 -32.89 -13.27 18.52
N GLU A 555 -32.28 -13.78 19.60
CA GLU A 555 -32.32 -13.15 20.93
C GLU A 555 -31.14 -12.18 21.20
N ASN A 556 -30.40 -11.73 20.18
CA ASN A 556 -29.23 -10.85 20.36
C ASN A 556 -29.54 -9.56 21.16
N THR A 557 -30.78 -9.06 21.09
CA THR A 557 -31.29 -7.91 21.84
C THR A 557 -31.27 -8.07 23.36
N SER A 558 -31.20 -9.31 23.86
CA SER A 558 -31.03 -9.63 25.29
C SER A 558 -29.61 -9.38 25.81
N ARG A 559 -28.61 -9.34 24.92
CA ARG A 559 -27.19 -9.26 25.32
C ARG A 559 -26.80 -7.86 25.82
N PRO A 560 -26.02 -7.73 26.91
CA PRO A 560 -25.58 -6.44 27.43
C PRO A 560 -24.78 -5.59 26.44
N ASP A 561 -23.99 -6.20 25.57
CA ASP A 561 -23.17 -5.50 24.57
C ASP A 561 -24.00 -5.00 23.37
N TRP A 562 -25.05 -5.73 22.95
CA TRP A 562 -26.04 -5.23 22.01
C TRP A 562 -26.79 -4.02 22.59
N GLN A 563 -27.29 -4.15 23.83
CA GLN A 563 -28.06 -3.11 24.51
C GLN A 563 -27.23 -1.84 24.74
N TRP A 564 -25.98 -2.00 25.17
CA TRP A 564 -25.05 -0.88 25.29
C TRP A 564 -24.86 -0.20 23.93
N ALA A 565 -24.57 -0.95 22.85
CA ALA A 565 -24.30 -0.37 21.53
C ALA A 565 -25.52 0.34 20.95
N ASN A 566 -26.72 -0.22 21.11
CA ASN A 566 -27.99 0.42 20.74
C ASN A 566 -28.27 1.69 21.57
N SER A 567 -27.73 1.80 22.80
CA SER A 567 -27.87 2.98 23.65
C SER A 567 -26.85 4.09 23.37
N LYS A 568 -25.63 3.75 22.91
CA LYS A 568 -24.52 4.70 22.70
C LYS A 568 -24.30 5.09 21.24
N GLY A 569 -24.62 4.21 20.30
CA GLY A 569 -24.43 4.44 18.88
C GLY A 569 -23.01 4.14 18.39
N ASP A 570 -22.54 4.94 17.43
CA ASP A 570 -21.30 4.70 16.69
C ASP A 570 -20.13 5.65 17.06
N CYS A 571 -19.05 5.57 16.28
CA CYS A 571 -17.85 6.41 16.36
C CYS A 571 -18.10 7.94 16.28
N THR A 572 -19.26 8.37 15.78
CA THR A 572 -19.45 9.70 15.18
C THR A 572 -20.57 10.52 15.85
N ALA A 573 -20.92 10.18 17.09
CA ALA A 573 -21.96 10.81 17.90
C ALA A 573 -23.40 10.62 17.38
N GLY A 574 -23.95 9.42 17.62
CA GLY A 574 -25.39 9.18 17.63
C GLY A 574 -25.75 7.71 17.45
N ARG A 575 -26.93 7.35 17.96
CA ARG A 575 -27.59 6.05 17.73
C ARG A 575 -27.99 5.95 16.24
N LEU A 576 -27.51 4.92 15.52
CA LEU A 576 -27.81 4.75 14.09
C LEU A 576 -29.21 4.20 13.82
N SER A 577 -29.84 3.56 14.80
CA SER A 577 -31.20 3.01 14.74
C SER A 577 -32.32 4.06 14.85
N GLY A 578 -32.06 5.26 14.33
CA GLY A 578 -33.09 6.24 13.93
C GLY A 578 -33.39 6.15 12.44
N GLU A 579 -33.86 7.24 11.83
CA GLU A 579 -34.12 7.31 10.39
C GLU A 579 -32.81 7.33 9.57
N ASN A 580 -32.38 6.15 9.14
CA ASN A 580 -31.23 5.92 8.26
C ASN A 580 -31.69 5.08 7.04
N PRO A 581 -32.46 5.67 6.10
CA PRO A 581 -33.13 4.91 5.05
C PRO A 581 -32.18 4.35 3.99
N LEU A 582 -31.07 5.04 3.71
CA LEU A 582 -30.05 4.61 2.74
C LEU A 582 -29.04 3.60 3.30
N ARG A 583 -29.17 3.19 4.59
CA ARG A 583 -28.30 2.20 5.26
C ARG A 583 -26.82 2.61 5.38
N TYR A 584 -26.56 3.88 5.68
CA TYR A 584 -25.22 4.36 5.99
C TYR A 584 -24.63 3.60 7.19
N TRP A 585 -23.40 3.10 7.07
CA TRP A 585 -22.75 2.32 8.12
C TRP A 585 -22.45 3.14 9.39
N GLU A 586 -22.23 4.45 9.25
CA GLU A 586 -21.94 5.39 10.33
C GLU A 586 -22.42 6.81 9.97
N ARG A 587 -22.52 7.74 10.94
CA ARG A 587 -23.02 9.12 10.67
C ARG A 587 -22.02 10.03 9.92
N GLY A 588 -20.93 9.48 9.42
CA GLY A 588 -19.89 10.18 8.67
C GLY A 588 -19.01 11.10 9.52
N ASN A 589 -17.91 11.53 8.92
CA ASN A 589 -16.77 12.15 9.58
C ASN A 589 -16.48 13.55 9.02
N THR A 590 -16.43 14.54 9.92
CA THR A 590 -16.14 15.95 9.57
C THR A 590 -14.71 16.17 9.03
N ALA A 591 -13.79 15.23 9.23
CA ALA A 591 -12.45 15.27 8.65
C ALA A 591 -12.46 15.23 7.10
N TYR A 592 -13.52 14.74 6.48
CA TYR A 592 -13.73 14.78 5.03
C TYR A 592 -14.32 16.11 4.52
N GLY A 593 -14.43 17.11 5.41
CA GLY A 593 -14.98 18.44 5.15
C GLY A 593 -16.51 18.50 5.30
N SER A 594 -17.04 19.68 5.03
CA SER A 594 -18.47 20.00 4.98
C SER A 594 -18.73 21.09 3.91
N THR A 595 -19.99 21.29 3.55
CA THR A 595 -20.46 22.40 2.69
C THR A 595 -21.68 23.05 3.35
N ASN A 596 -22.27 24.06 2.69
CA ASN A 596 -23.53 24.65 3.12
C ASN A 596 -24.74 23.69 3.01
N SER A 597 -24.56 22.53 2.39
CA SER A 597 -25.58 21.49 2.17
C SER A 597 -25.24 20.16 2.83
N VAL A 598 -23.96 19.77 2.86
CA VAL A 598 -23.48 18.52 3.47
C VAL A 598 -22.75 18.81 4.78
N ALA A 599 -23.36 18.48 5.93
CA ALA A 599 -22.69 18.58 7.23
C ALA A 599 -21.54 17.57 7.35
N ARG A 600 -21.69 16.37 6.78
CA ARG A 600 -20.69 15.30 6.86
C ARG A 600 -20.70 14.38 5.65
N TYR A 601 -19.50 13.93 5.30
CA TYR A 601 -19.26 12.88 4.30
C TYR A 601 -18.67 11.64 4.97
N GLU A 602 -18.68 10.50 4.27
CA GLU A 602 -17.89 9.32 4.64
C GLU A 602 -17.25 8.67 3.41
N ALA A 603 -16.19 7.87 3.59
CA ALA A 603 -15.42 7.29 2.52
C ALA A 603 -16.02 5.97 1.99
N THR A 604 -16.63 6.00 0.81
CA THR A 604 -17.40 4.89 0.19
C THR A 604 -16.58 3.60 -0.02
N TRP A 605 -15.27 3.72 -0.17
CA TRP A 605 -14.36 2.58 -0.25
C TRP A 605 -14.16 1.88 1.10
N GLN A 606 -14.28 2.57 2.24
CA GLN A 606 -14.32 1.93 3.56
C GLN A 606 -15.59 1.09 3.74
N TYR A 607 -16.72 1.59 3.25
CA TYR A 607 -17.99 0.84 3.22
C TYR A 607 -17.81 -0.44 2.40
N SER A 608 -17.15 -0.34 1.23
CA SER A 608 -16.85 -1.51 0.39
C SER A 608 -15.98 -2.56 1.11
N PHE A 609 -14.96 -2.14 1.87
CA PHE A 609 -14.13 -3.06 2.67
C PHE A 609 -14.94 -3.71 3.81
N MET A 610 -15.84 -2.96 4.46
CA MET A 610 -16.70 -3.49 5.50
C MET A 610 -17.71 -4.51 4.94
N MET A 611 -18.32 -4.23 3.79
CA MET A 611 -19.24 -5.15 3.10
C MET A 611 -18.53 -6.45 2.67
N TYR A 612 -17.32 -6.35 2.11
CA TYR A 612 -16.47 -7.52 1.87
C TYR A 612 -16.25 -8.33 3.16
N SER A 613 -15.92 -7.67 4.27
CA SER A 613 -15.58 -8.35 5.52
C SER A 613 -16.80 -8.99 6.21
N LEU A 614 -17.99 -8.38 6.10
CA LEU A 614 -19.25 -9.02 6.50
C LEU A 614 -19.57 -10.24 5.64
N ASN A 615 -19.45 -10.13 4.32
CA ASN A 615 -19.66 -11.27 3.43
C ASN A 615 -18.63 -12.37 3.68
N ARG A 616 -17.37 -12.02 3.96
CA ARG A 616 -16.31 -12.97 4.30
C ARG A 616 -16.61 -13.70 5.61
N ALA A 617 -17.07 -13.01 6.65
CA ALA A 617 -17.50 -13.65 7.90
C ALA A 617 -18.71 -14.59 7.67
N TYR A 618 -19.69 -14.17 6.88
CA TYR A 618 -20.84 -15.00 6.48
C TYR A 618 -20.41 -16.27 5.72
N GLU A 619 -19.55 -16.14 4.72
CA GLU A 619 -18.98 -17.28 3.96
C GLU A 619 -18.09 -18.20 4.80
N LEU A 620 -17.53 -17.71 5.90
CA LEU A 620 -16.78 -18.52 6.87
C LEU A 620 -17.71 -19.20 7.91
N GLY A 621 -19.03 -19.05 7.79
CA GLY A 621 -20.02 -19.66 8.68
C GLY A 621 -20.27 -18.90 9.98
N PHE A 622 -19.91 -17.62 10.06
CA PHE A 622 -20.23 -16.75 11.20
C PHE A 622 -21.57 -16.02 10.96
N PRO A 623 -22.31 -15.65 12.04
CA PRO A 623 -23.69 -15.18 11.92
C PRO A 623 -23.84 -13.72 11.46
N ALA A 624 -22.97 -13.25 10.56
CA ALA A 624 -22.99 -11.90 9.99
C ALA A 624 -24.12 -11.65 8.98
N HIS A 625 -25.02 -12.62 8.73
CA HIS A 625 -26.07 -12.54 7.72
C HIS A 625 -27.00 -11.33 7.93
N ALA A 626 -27.48 -11.09 9.15
CA ALA A 626 -28.41 -9.99 9.43
C ALA A 626 -27.78 -8.59 9.20
N LEU A 627 -26.47 -8.44 9.47
CA LEU A 627 -25.70 -7.24 9.14
C LEU A 627 -25.49 -7.08 7.63
N ARG A 628 -25.16 -8.18 6.94
CA ARG A 628 -24.98 -8.24 5.49
C ARG A 628 -26.27 -7.85 4.76
N GLU A 629 -27.40 -8.39 5.20
CA GLU A 629 -28.76 -8.08 4.70
C GLU A 629 -29.18 -6.63 5.00
N TRP A 630 -28.88 -6.11 6.19
CA TRP A 630 -29.14 -4.71 6.53
C TRP A 630 -28.31 -3.73 5.70
N PHE A 631 -27.07 -4.08 5.34
CA PHE A 631 -26.13 -3.16 4.69
C PHE A 631 -26.13 -3.25 3.15
N ALA A 632 -26.36 -4.44 2.57
CA ALA A 632 -26.39 -4.65 1.12
C ALA A 632 -27.27 -3.66 0.33
N PRO A 633 -28.46 -3.20 0.82
CA PRO A 633 -29.28 -2.21 0.13
C PRO A 633 -28.57 -0.88 -0.18
N PHE A 634 -27.52 -0.49 0.57
CA PHE A 634 -26.69 0.67 0.21
C PHE A 634 -26.06 0.49 -1.18
N PHE A 635 -25.48 -0.68 -1.45
CA PHE A 635 -24.82 -0.99 -2.73
C PHE A 635 -25.82 -1.35 -3.82
N VAL A 636 -26.76 -2.24 -3.49
CA VAL A 636 -27.74 -2.79 -4.45
C VAL A 636 -28.65 -1.68 -4.97
N ASN A 637 -29.16 -0.80 -4.10
CA ASN A 637 -30.06 0.26 -4.55
C ASN A 637 -29.30 1.35 -5.31
N ALA A 638 -28.07 1.72 -4.91
CA ALA A 638 -27.25 2.68 -5.65
C ALA A 638 -26.96 2.22 -7.09
N ALA A 639 -26.66 0.93 -7.29
CA ALA A 639 -26.47 0.35 -8.62
C ALA A 639 -27.77 0.28 -9.44
N ASN A 640 -28.89 -0.11 -8.82
CA ASN A 640 -30.19 -0.28 -9.49
C ASN A 640 -30.97 1.03 -9.72
N TYR A 641 -30.62 2.15 -9.08
CA TYR A 641 -31.41 3.41 -9.16
C TYR A 641 -31.41 4.04 -10.57
N GLY A 642 -30.44 3.68 -11.41
CA GLY A 642 -30.25 4.29 -12.73
C GLY A 642 -29.54 5.64 -12.69
N GLY A 643 -29.44 6.28 -13.86
CA GLY A 643 -28.65 7.50 -14.03
C GLY A 643 -27.18 7.26 -13.74
N LEU A 644 -26.56 8.16 -12.98
CA LEU A 644 -25.12 8.12 -12.66
C LEU A 644 -24.83 7.66 -11.21
N ILE A 645 -25.84 7.23 -10.45
CA ILE A 645 -25.70 7.04 -8.99
C ILE A 645 -24.80 5.85 -8.63
N GLY A 646 -24.86 4.75 -9.37
CA GLY A 646 -23.97 3.60 -9.17
C GLY A 646 -22.47 3.95 -9.27
N TYR A 647 -22.12 4.98 -10.05
CA TYR A 647 -20.73 5.42 -10.21
C TYR A 647 -20.15 6.00 -8.91
N HIS A 648 -20.98 6.58 -8.03
CA HIS A 648 -20.57 7.11 -6.73
C HIS A 648 -20.05 6.03 -5.75
N LEU A 649 -20.32 4.74 -6.01
CA LEU A 649 -19.75 3.65 -5.21
C LEU A 649 -18.20 3.60 -5.30
N ALA A 650 -17.60 4.19 -6.34
CA ALA A 650 -16.15 4.36 -6.48
C ALA A 650 -15.64 5.77 -6.12
N ASP A 651 -16.48 6.65 -5.58
CA ASP A 651 -16.02 7.97 -5.14
C ASP A 651 -15.22 7.89 -3.84
N TYR A 652 -14.27 8.84 -3.69
CA TYR A 652 -13.46 8.95 -2.47
C TYR A 652 -14.33 9.18 -1.22
N LYS A 653 -15.44 9.91 -1.37
CA LYS A 653 -16.40 10.22 -0.31
C LYS A 653 -17.82 10.40 -0.85
N ILE A 654 -18.81 10.13 0.01
CA ILE A 654 -20.25 10.29 -0.24
C ILE A 654 -20.91 11.19 0.82
N PRO A 655 -21.90 12.04 0.49
CA PRO A 655 -22.70 12.76 1.48
C PRO A 655 -23.40 11.79 2.44
N VAL A 656 -23.47 12.14 3.73
CA VAL A 656 -24.12 11.32 4.77
C VAL A 656 -25.16 12.11 5.56
N LEU A 657 -24.80 13.31 6.04
CA LEU A 657 -25.71 14.19 6.77
C LEU A 657 -25.92 15.51 6.02
N ASP A 658 -27.18 15.91 5.91
CA ASP A 658 -27.62 17.23 5.44
C ASP A 658 -27.32 18.32 6.50
N ALA A 659 -26.89 19.50 6.07
CA ALA A 659 -26.38 20.57 6.93
C ALA A 659 -27.48 21.44 7.57
N GLN A 660 -28.65 21.49 6.96
CA GLN A 660 -29.79 22.32 7.34
C GLN A 660 -30.66 21.62 8.39
N THR A 661 -30.70 20.29 8.34
CA THR A 661 -31.51 19.40 9.20
C THR A 661 -30.69 18.63 10.23
N GLY A 662 -29.42 18.30 9.93
CA GLY A 662 -28.60 17.40 10.73
C GLY A 662 -29.03 15.91 10.67
N THR A 663 -29.96 15.57 9.78
CA THR A 663 -30.43 14.19 9.54
C THR A 663 -29.69 13.54 8.38
N PHE A 664 -29.86 12.23 8.21
CA PHE A 664 -29.33 11.51 7.06
C PHE A 664 -30.03 11.94 5.77
N TYR A 665 -29.31 11.89 4.63
CA TYR A 665 -29.97 11.99 3.33
C TYR A 665 -31.00 10.87 3.16
N SER A 666 -32.21 11.24 2.76
CA SER A 666 -33.38 10.34 2.78
C SER A 666 -33.65 9.61 1.46
N SER A 667 -33.11 10.10 0.34
CA SER A 667 -33.27 9.52 -0.99
C SER A 667 -31.97 9.64 -1.81
N TRP A 668 -31.84 8.77 -2.83
CA TRP A 668 -30.71 8.84 -3.77
C TRP A 668 -30.75 10.10 -4.65
N ASP A 669 -31.94 10.63 -5.00
CA ASP A 669 -32.07 11.94 -5.67
C ASP A 669 -31.43 13.07 -4.86
N ALA A 670 -31.74 13.15 -3.56
CA ALA A 670 -31.21 14.19 -2.67
C ALA A 670 -29.69 14.05 -2.50
N LEU A 671 -29.19 12.81 -2.43
CA LEU A 671 -27.76 12.51 -2.42
C LEU A 671 -27.07 12.91 -3.73
N HIS A 672 -27.69 12.61 -4.88
CA HIS A 672 -27.12 12.90 -6.20
C HIS A 672 -27.13 14.39 -6.54
N ALA A 673 -28.07 15.18 -6.00
CA ALA A 673 -28.09 16.63 -6.14
C ALA A 673 -26.79 17.30 -5.63
N GLU A 674 -26.14 16.74 -4.61
CA GLU A 674 -24.84 17.20 -4.09
C GLU A 674 -23.66 16.98 -5.07
N TYR A 675 -23.88 16.25 -6.17
CA TYR A 675 -22.90 15.99 -7.23
C TYR A 675 -23.21 16.77 -8.53
N ALA A 676 -24.11 17.75 -8.48
CA ALA A 676 -24.42 18.60 -9.64
C ALA A 676 -23.14 19.27 -10.21
N GLY A 677 -22.75 18.87 -11.42
CA GLY A 677 -21.55 19.37 -12.11
C GLY A 677 -20.29 18.48 -12.02
N TYR A 678 -20.39 17.27 -11.44
CA TYR A 678 -19.27 16.33 -11.36
C TYR A 678 -19.15 15.46 -12.64
N ASP A 679 -17.93 15.26 -13.16
CA ASP A 679 -17.67 14.32 -14.28
C ASP A 679 -17.48 12.89 -13.77
N LEU A 680 -18.55 12.09 -13.88
CA LEU A 680 -18.68 10.79 -13.24
C LEU A 680 -18.14 9.61 -14.07
N ASN A 681 -17.83 9.82 -15.36
CA ASN A 681 -17.42 8.75 -16.29
C ASN A 681 -15.92 8.40 -16.23
N THR A 682 -15.18 8.90 -15.23
CA THR A 682 -13.70 8.82 -15.14
C THR A 682 -13.16 7.82 -14.11
N ARG A 683 -14.04 7.13 -13.36
CA ARG A 683 -13.68 6.38 -12.13
C ARG A 683 -13.85 4.86 -12.19
N TRP A 684 -14.24 4.34 -13.35
CA TRP A 684 -14.42 2.91 -13.60
C TRP A 684 -13.76 2.52 -14.92
N ALA A 685 -13.30 1.27 -15.06
CA ALA A 685 -12.82 0.77 -16.34
C ALA A 685 -13.96 0.65 -17.36
N PRO A 686 -13.72 0.88 -18.67
CA PRO A 686 -12.42 1.06 -19.33
C PRO A 686 -12.01 2.54 -19.54
N SER A 687 -12.43 3.48 -18.68
CA SER A 687 -12.17 4.92 -18.90
C SER A 687 -10.67 5.28 -18.96
N SER A 688 -10.30 6.05 -19.97
CA SER A 688 -8.91 6.40 -20.32
C SER A 688 -8.33 7.62 -19.59
N LYS A 689 -9.02 8.11 -18.55
CA LYS A 689 -8.62 9.29 -17.75
C LYS A 689 -8.67 9.01 -16.24
N PRO A 690 -7.81 8.12 -15.71
CA PRO A 690 -7.68 7.95 -14.27
C PRO A 690 -7.26 9.27 -13.61
N ASN A 691 -8.03 9.73 -12.64
CA ASN A 691 -7.66 10.88 -11.80
C ASN A 691 -6.71 10.45 -10.67
N SER A 692 -6.00 11.42 -10.08
CA SER A 692 -4.93 11.19 -9.10
C SER A 692 -5.35 10.55 -7.78
N ASN A 693 -6.65 10.43 -7.47
CA ASN A 693 -7.17 9.83 -6.24
C ASN A 693 -7.61 8.37 -6.47
N SER A 694 -6.68 7.52 -6.91
CA SER A 694 -6.73 6.04 -6.83
C SER A 694 -8.01 5.31 -7.26
N SER A 695 -8.84 5.90 -8.14
CA SER A 695 -10.04 5.24 -8.67
C SER A 695 -9.72 3.96 -9.46
N ASN A 696 -8.76 4.05 -10.39
CA ASN A 696 -8.42 2.99 -11.34
C ASN A 696 -7.04 2.34 -11.05
N ASN A 697 -6.94 1.53 -10.00
CA ASN A 697 -5.74 0.74 -9.69
C ASN A 697 -6.12 -0.70 -9.33
N LEU A 698 -5.51 -1.71 -9.94
CA LEU A 698 -5.76 -3.12 -9.59
C LEU A 698 -5.16 -3.54 -8.24
N ASP A 699 -4.25 -2.76 -7.65
CA ASP A 699 -3.76 -3.04 -6.30
C ASP A 699 -4.75 -2.61 -5.21
N GLN A 700 -5.38 -1.44 -5.32
CA GLN A 700 -6.42 -0.99 -4.37
C GLN A 700 -7.27 0.16 -4.94
N GLY A 701 -8.04 -0.13 -5.99
CA GLY A 701 -8.96 0.81 -6.61
C GLY A 701 -10.30 0.88 -5.87
N TYR A 702 -10.92 2.06 -5.86
CA TYR A 702 -12.25 2.22 -5.26
C TYR A 702 -13.33 1.47 -6.07
N ALA A 703 -13.22 1.47 -7.39
CA ALA A 703 -14.11 0.68 -8.25
C ALA A 703 -13.90 -0.83 -8.08
N THR A 704 -12.67 -1.32 -7.91
CA THR A 704 -12.41 -2.76 -7.69
C THR A 704 -12.90 -3.22 -6.32
N ALA A 705 -12.85 -2.34 -5.31
CA ALA A 705 -13.47 -2.55 -4.01
C ALA A 705 -15.01 -2.56 -4.11
N ALA A 706 -15.62 -1.63 -4.84
CA ALA A 706 -17.06 -1.56 -5.05
C ALA A 706 -17.62 -2.78 -5.83
N LEU A 707 -16.91 -3.26 -6.85
CA LEU A 707 -17.22 -4.53 -7.52
C LEU A 707 -17.20 -5.70 -6.53
N THR A 708 -16.18 -5.78 -5.66
CA THR A 708 -16.07 -6.82 -4.64
C THR A 708 -17.20 -6.72 -3.60
N ALA A 709 -17.63 -5.51 -3.24
CA ALA A 709 -18.76 -5.30 -2.34
C ALA A 709 -20.09 -5.73 -2.98
N LEU A 710 -20.33 -5.38 -4.25
CA LEU A 710 -21.49 -5.80 -5.04
C LEU A 710 -21.52 -7.32 -5.23
N ALA A 711 -20.39 -7.96 -5.54
CA ALA A 711 -20.26 -9.42 -5.56
C ALA A 711 -20.63 -10.05 -4.20
N GLY A 712 -20.25 -9.39 -3.10
CA GLY A 712 -20.62 -9.75 -1.74
C GLY A 712 -22.12 -9.62 -1.41
N THR A 713 -22.94 -8.99 -2.26
CA THR A 713 -24.41 -8.90 -2.08
C THR A 713 -25.18 -10.09 -2.66
N ALA A 714 -24.52 -11.00 -3.40
CA ALA A 714 -25.16 -12.11 -4.14
C ALA A 714 -26.24 -12.88 -3.37
N GLY A 715 -27.36 -13.19 -4.04
CA GLY A 715 -28.49 -13.90 -3.43
C GLY A 715 -29.33 -13.04 -2.46
N LEU A 716 -29.29 -11.72 -2.58
CA LEU A 716 -30.13 -10.78 -1.82
C LEU A 716 -31.09 -10.03 -2.77
N PRO A 717 -32.21 -9.48 -2.28
CA PRO A 717 -33.18 -8.81 -3.13
C PRO A 717 -32.55 -7.71 -4.01
N GLY A 718 -32.56 -7.93 -5.32
CA GLY A 718 -32.00 -7.01 -6.32
C GLY A 718 -30.49 -7.14 -6.60
N SER A 719 -29.74 -8.04 -5.93
CA SER A 719 -28.29 -8.20 -6.14
C SER A 719 -27.95 -8.55 -7.59
N ASP A 720 -28.78 -9.38 -8.20
CA ASP A 720 -28.47 -9.99 -9.49
C ASP A 720 -28.71 -8.96 -10.60
N ALA A 721 -29.79 -8.18 -10.50
CA ALA A 721 -30.03 -7.01 -11.35
C ALA A 721 -28.93 -5.94 -11.20
N ALA A 722 -28.44 -5.70 -9.98
CA ALA A 722 -27.34 -4.76 -9.73
C ALA A 722 -26.02 -5.25 -10.34
N TRP A 723 -25.79 -6.57 -10.36
CA TRP A 723 -24.63 -7.13 -11.04
C TRP A 723 -24.79 -7.09 -12.57
N GLU A 724 -25.89 -7.60 -13.11
CA GLU A 724 -26.13 -7.69 -14.55
C GLU A 724 -26.15 -6.31 -15.20
N SER A 725 -26.92 -5.36 -14.68
CA SER A 725 -27.11 -4.03 -15.30
C SER A 725 -25.94 -3.06 -15.12
N PHE A 726 -25.18 -3.18 -14.01
CA PHE A 726 -24.12 -2.23 -13.66
C PHE A 726 -22.75 -2.88 -13.46
N ALA A 727 -22.61 -3.86 -12.57
CA ALA A 727 -21.27 -4.34 -12.19
C ALA A 727 -20.57 -5.18 -13.29
N SER A 728 -21.32 -5.96 -14.07
CA SER A 728 -20.79 -6.99 -14.98
C SER A 728 -19.93 -6.41 -16.11
N SER A 729 -20.41 -5.33 -16.75
CA SER A 729 -19.73 -4.64 -17.84
C SER A 729 -18.46 -3.94 -17.35
N HIS A 730 -18.52 -3.29 -16.19
CA HIS A 730 -17.37 -2.68 -15.54
C HIS A 730 -16.35 -3.74 -15.08
N TYR A 731 -16.79 -4.90 -14.56
CA TYR A 731 -15.92 -6.02 -14.21
C TYR A 731 -15.15 -6.55 -15.43
N ALA A 732 -15.84 -6.72 -16.57
CA ALA A 732 -15.23 -7.15 -17.82
C ALA A 732 -14.23 -6.13 -18.42
N GLY A 733 -14.30 -4.86 -18.01
CA GLY A 733 -13.39 -3.80 -18.45
C GLY A 733 -11.98 -3.84 -17.85
N TRP A 734 -11.71 -4.67 -16.83
CA TRP A 734 -10.41 -4.69 -16.12
C TRP A 734 -9.44 -5.75 -16.66
N GLY A 735 -8.15 -5.38 -16.72
CA GLY A 735 -7.05 -6.27 -17.08
C GLY A 735 -6.63 -7.26 -15.98
N TRP A 736 -7.57 -8.04 -15.43
CA TRP A 736 -7.36 -8.90 -14.26
C TRP A 736 -6.18 -9.89 -14.38
N ALA A 737 -5.84 -10.33 -15.61
CA ALA A 737 -4.67 -11.16 -15.90
C ALA A 737 -3.32 -10.56 -15.42
N THR A 738 -3.28 -9.25 -15.14
CA THR A 738 -2.10 -8.55 -14.61
C THR A 738 -2.08 -8.42 -13.07
N ASN A 739 -3.24 -8.55 -12.41
CA ASN A 739 -3.40 -8.51 -10.96
C ASN A 739 -4.83 -8.92 -10.57
N PRO A 740 -5.11 -10.22 -10.31
CA PRO A 740 -6.47 -10.69 -10.02
C PRO A 740 -6.87 -10.54 -8.54
N LYS A 741 -6.17 -9.72 -7.74
CA LYS A 741 -6.38 -9.56 -6.29
C LYS A 741 -7.83 -9.22 -5.89
N TRP A 742 -8.54 -8.48 -6.74
CA TRP A 742 -9.95 -8.08 -6.57
C TRP A 742 -10.88 -8.72 -7.62
N ALA A 743 -10.43 -9.75 -8.35
CA ALA A 743 -11.21 -10.44 -9.38
C ALA A 743 -12.18 -11.46 -8.74
N ILE A 744 -13.19 -10.93 -8.04
CA ILE A 744 -14.16 -11.71 -7.25
C ILE A 744 -15.56 -11.54 -7.86
N LEU A 745 -16.22 -12.67 -8.13
CA LEU A 745 -17.56 -12.74 -8.74
C LEU A 745 -18.66 -12.97 -7.69
N PRO A 746 -19.94 -12.67 -8.00
CA PRO A 746 -21.07 -13.10 -7.19
C PRO A 746 -21.07 -14.62 -6.95
N ARG A 747 -21.51 -15.06 -5.77
CA ARG A 747 -21.81 -16.48 -5.53
C ARG A 747 -22.99 -16.90 -6.43
N GLY A 748 -22.91 -18.10 -7.00
CA GLY A 748 -23.86 -18.59 -8.00
C GLY A 748 -23.42 -18.37 -9.46
N MET A 749 -22.49 -17.43 -9.73
CA MET A 749 -21.88 -17.30 -11.05
C MET A 749 -20.67 -18.25 -11.16
N GLY A 750 -20.76 -19.17 -12.12
CA GLY A 750 -19.78 -20.25 -12.33
C GLY A 750 -18.53 -19.80 -13.09
N SER A 751 -17.37 -20.34 -12.70
CA SER A 751 -16.10 -20.18 -13.42
C SER A 751 -15.69 -21.49 -14.11
N GLU A 752 -16.56 -22.00 -15.00
CA GLU A 752 -16.43 -23.33 -15.65
C GLU A 752 -15.38 -23.40 -16.77
N HIS A 753 -14.19 -22.86 -16.52
CA HIS A 753 -13.00 -23.10 -17.33
C HIS A 753 -11.89 -23.70 -16.46
N ALA A 754 -11.99 -25.02 -16.24
CA ALA A 754 -10.87 -25.82 -15.77
C ALA A 754 -9.63 -25.54 -16.65
N ARG A 755 -8.44 -25.46 -16.03
CA ARG A 755 -7.18 -25.31 -16.78
C ARG A 755 -7.09 -26.41 -17.86
N PRO A 756 -6.96 -26.05 -19.15
CA PRO A 756 -6.41 -26.97 -20.14
C PRO A 756 -5.03 -27.44 -19.68
N SER A 757 -4.60 -28.61 -20.12
CA SER A 757 -3.21 -29.03 -19.98
C SER A 757 -2.31 -27.97 -20.63
N LEU A 758 -1.44 -27.33 -19.85
CA LEU A 758 -0.46 -26.39 -20.42
C LEU A 758 0.44 -27.15 -21.42
N PRO A 759 0.85 -26.51 -22.53
CA PRO A 759 1.67 -27.17 -23.53
C PRO A 759 2.97 -27.67 -22.89
N VAL A 760 3.25 -28.96 -23.09
CA VAL A 760 4.51 -29.59 -22.66
C VAL A 760 5.65 -28.86 -23.38
N PRO A 761 6.72 -28.42 -22.69
CA PRO A 761 7.88 -27.84 -23.35
C PRO A 761 8.42 -28.85 -24.38
N PRO A 762 8.73 -28.44 -25.62
CA PRO A 762 8.92 -29.37 -26.73
C PRO A 762 10.05 -30.36 -26.43
N SER A 763 9.70 -31.63 -26.42
CA SER A 763 10.64 -32.72 -26.20
C SER A 763 11.65 -32.76 -27.35
N PHE A 764 12.91 -32.42 -27.06
CA PHE A 764 14.01 -32.58 -28.02
C PHE A 764 14.29 -34.07 -28.27
N THR A 765 13.56 -34.64 -29.22
CA THR A 765 13.82 -35.98 -29.76
C THR A 765 15.19 -36.02 -30.41
N SER A 766 16.07 -36.89 -29.93
CA SER A 766 17.46 -36.99 -30.38
C SER A 766 17.58 -37.50 -31.82
N GLY A 767 17.73 -36.59 -32.79
CA GLY A 767 18.12 -36.89 -34.16
C GLY A 767 19.61 -36.59 -34.39
N SER A 768 20.39 -37.59 -34.84
CA SER A 768 21.84 -37.48 -35.01
C SER A 768 22.26 -36.68 -36.26
N GLY A 769 23.07 -35.63 -36.11
CA GLY A 769 23.44 -34.72 -37.21
C GLY A 769 24.74 -33.91 -37.01
N SER A 770 25.77 -34.52 -36.42
CA SER A 770 27.17 -34.08 -36.28
C SER A 770 27.63 -32.70 -36.82
N ARG A 771 28.16 -31.86 -35.91
CA ARG A 771 29.56 -31.39 -35.92
C ARG A 771 29.99 -30.83 -34.55
N PRO A 772 31.29 -30.88 -34.18
CA PRO A 772 31.72 -30.67 -32.80
C PRO A 772 32.28 -29.27 -32.53
N TRP A 773 32.16 -28.82 -31.28
CA TRP A 773 33.19 -28.02 -30.63
C TRP A 773 33.40 -28.58 -29.21
N ALA A 774 34.66 -28.82 -28.83
CA ALA A 774 34.99 -29.43 -27.54
C ALA A 774 35.08 -28.36 -26.44
N ALA A 775 34.65 -28.70 -25.22
CA ALA A 775 34.79 -27.84 -24.06
C ALA A 775 36.11 -28.09 -23.32
N THR A 776 36.74 -27.01 -22.84
CA THR A 776 37.70 -27.03 -21.73
C THR A 776 37.55 -25.76 -20.88
N PRO A 777 37.82 -25.81 -19.57
CA PRO A 777 37.36 -24.79 -18.63
C PRO A 777 38.38 -23.66 -18.40
N ILE A 778 37.88 -22.50 -17.93
CA ILE A 778 38.72 -21.43 -17.39
C ILE A 778 38.92 -21.65 -15.88
N ALA A 779 40.17 -21.84 -15.47
CA ALA A 779 40.59 -21.88 -14.07
C ALA A 779 41.22 -20.54 -13.64
N ALA A 780 41.28 -20.29 -12.33
CA ALA A 780 41.76 -19.02 -11.76
C ALA A 780 43.30 -18.82 -11.85
N ARG A 781 43.76 -17.56 -11.79
CA ARG A 781 45.15 -17.18 -11.49
C ARG A 781 45.24 -15.95 -10.56
N PRO A 782 46.40 -15.70 -9.89
CA PRO A 782 46.51 -14.89 -8.67
C PRO A 782 47.27 -13.54 -8.89
N PRO A 783 47.60 -12.72 -7.86
CA PRO A 783 47.79 -11.26 -7.99
C PRO A 783 49.22 -10.69 -8.06
N SER A 784 49.33 -9.44 -8.51
CA SER A 784 50.44 -8.46 -8.37
C SER A 784 49.95 -7.07 -8.88
N SER A 785 50.53 -5.88 -8.59
CA SER A 785 51.38 -5.35 -7.51
C SER A 785 51.38 -3.80 -7.53
N GLN A 786 51.75 -3.12 -6.43
CA GLN A 786 51.81 -1.64 -6.24
C GLN A 786 53.03 -0.94 -6.92
N PRO A 787 53.29 0.39 -6.75
CA PRO A 787 52.46 1.61 -6.90
C PRO A 787 53.19 2.68 -7.78
N PRO A 788 52.78 3.98 -7.76
CA PRO A 788 53.66 4.99 -7.13
C PRO A 788 52.91 6.09 -6.33
N SER A 789 53.65 7.03 -5.73
CA SER A 789 53.13 8.14 -4.88
C SER A 789 53.87 9.48 -5.16
N PRO A 790 53.88 10.54 -4.31
CA PRO A 790 53.41 11.88 -4.75
C PRO A 790 54.47 13.00 -4.68
N PRO A 791 54.08 14.23 -5.05
CA PRO A 791 54.41 15.41 -4.22
C PRO A 791 53.25 16.44 -4.17
N ALA A 792 53.32 17.57 -3.45
CA ALA A 792 53.81 17.89 -2.10
C ALA A 792 53.48 19.38 -1.81
N GLN A 793 53.14 19.68 -0.55
CA GLN A 793 52.79 20.99 0.06
C GLN A 793 53.32 22.31 -0.56
N SER A 794 52.51 23.37 -0.52
CA SER A 794 53.00 24.73 -0.20
C SER A 794 51.93 25.68 0.40
N THR A 795 52.33 26.37 1.48
CA THR A 795 51.84 27.62 2.13
C THR A 795 53.06 28.16 2.93
N PRO A 796 53.16 29.40 3.47
CA PRO A 796 52.10 30.39 3.77
C PRO A 796 52.43 31.88 3.47
N GLY A 797 51.56 32.81 3.92
CA GLY A 797 51.81 34.27 4.03
C GLY A 797 51.24 35.11 2.87
N GLY A 798 50.80 36.36 3.06
CA GLY A 798 50.73 37.18 4.28
C GLY A 798 49.89 38.45 4.06
N SER A 799 49.53 39.15 5.14
CA SER A 799 48.55 40.26 5.24
C SER A 799 48.74 41.48 4.34
N SER A 800 47.61 42.11 3.97
CA SER A 800 47.47 43.58 3.96
C SER A 800 45.99 44.00 4.01
N ASP A 801 45.64 44.98 4.84
CA ASP A 801 44.34 45.67 4.80
C ASP A 801 44.21 46.54 3.54
N ALA A 802 42.99 46.64 3.00
CA ALA A 802 42.59 47.70 2.07
C ALA A 802 41.10 48.01 2.26
N THR A 803 40.78 49.23 2.70
CA THR A 803 39.41 49.69 2.95
C THR A 803 38.72 50.17 1.67
N SER A 804 37.47 49.77 1.50
CA SER A 804 36.37 50.51 0.84
C SER A 804 36.68 51.42 -0.37
N GLU A 805 36.05 51.08 -1.51
CA GLU A 805 35.21 52.06 -2.21
C GLU A 805 34.05 51.32 -2.90
N GLU A 806 32.83 51.82 -2.74
CA GLU A 806 31.66 51.32 -3.49
C GLU A 806 31.67 51.93 -4.89
N SER A 807 31.39 51.10 -5.91
CA SER A 807 31.12 51.56 -7.27
C SER A 807 29.72 51.09 -7.68
N PRO A 808 28.87 51.97 -8.24
CA PRO A 808 27.48 51.62 -8.52
C PRO A 808 27.37 50.53 -9.59
N ALA A 809 26.34 49.69 -9.49
CA ALA A 809 26.10 48.60 -10.42
C ALA A 809 25.96 49.12 -11.86
N SER A 810 26.84 48.68 -12.76
CA SER A 810 26.75 48.97 -14.19
C SER A 810 25.60 48.18 -14.84
N ASP A 811 24.95 48.78 -15.83
CA ASP A 811 23.93 48.10 -16.63
C ASP A 811 24.51 46.82 -17.27
N PRO A 812 23.79 45.69 -17.26
CA PRO A 812 24.27 44.47 -17.88
C PRO A 812 24.30 44.63 -19.40
N GLU A 813 25.46 44.35 -20.01
CA GLU A 813 25.66 44.43 -21.46
C GLU A 813 24.57 43.66 -22.23
N THR A 814 23.95 44.34 -23.20
CA THR A 814 23.01 43.72 -24.14
C THR A 814 23.75 42.76 -25.05
N GLY A 815 23.53 41.46 -24.89
CA GLY A 815 23.97 40.47 -25.87
C GLY A 815 23.22 40.65 -27.19
N ALA A 816 23.81 40.16 -28.28
CA ALA A 816 23.07 40.02 -29.53
C ALA A 816 21.85 39.10 -29.31
N LEU A 817 20.69 39.49 -29.84
CA LEU A 817 19.48 38.66 -29.76
C LEU A 817 19.64 37.43 -30.66
N PRO A 818 19.30 36.22 -30.17
CA PRO A 818 19.37 35.02 -30.98
C PRO A 818 18.35 35.08 -32.14
N ALA A 819 18.62 34.35 -33.21
CA ALA A 819 17.88 34.39 -34.48
C ALA A 819 16.36 34.15 -34.34
N TRP A 820 15.93 33.36 -33.35
CA TRP A 820 14.51 33.11 -33.07
C TRP A 820 13.80 34.28 -32.36
N LEU A 821 14.56 35.19 -31.74
CA LEU A 821 14.07 36.33 -30.95
C LEU A 821 14.36 37.69 -31.64
N SER A 822 15.34 37.76 -32.53
CA SER A 822 15.81 39.01 -33.17
C SER A 822 14.74 39.74 -34.01
N SER A 823 13.73 39.01 -34.49
CA SER A 823 12.57 39.57 -35.21
C SER A 823 11.34 39.83 -34.32
N ALA A 824 11.43 39.54 -33.02
CA ALA A 824 10.32 39.71 -32.09
C ALA A 824 10.18 41.16 -31.61
N LYS A 825 8.95 41.68 -31.61
CA LYS A 825 8.67 43.00 -31.04
C LYS A 825 8.76 42.97 -29.51
N VAL A 826 8.93 44.15 -28.92
CA VAL A 826 8.64 44.33 -27.49
C VAL A 826 7.15 44.05 -27.26
N PHE A 827 6.85 43.31 -26.21
CA PHE A 827 5.54 42.75 -25.85
C PHE A 827 4.94 41.71 -26.80
N GLU A 828 5.73 41.10 -27.69
CA GLU A 828 5.29 39.94 -28.47
C GLU A 828 5.76 38.63 -27.82
N TRP A 829 4.81 37.73 -27.51
CA TRP A 829 5.12 36.37 -27.04
C TRP A 829 5.58 35.47 -28.20
N ARG A 830 6.73 34.82 -28.01
CA ARG A 830 7.31 33.80 -28.89
C ARG A 830 7.48 32.49 -28.13
N ALA A 831 7.27 31.37 -28.82
CA ALA A 831 7.76 30.08 -28.33
C ALA A 831 9.26 29.98 -28.60
N VAL A 832 10.03 29.51 -27.63
CA VAL A 832 11.46 29.17 -27.79
C VAL A 832 11.52 27.89 -28.64
N PRO A 833 12.23 27.86 -29.79
CA PRO A 833 12.23 26.69 -30.67
C PRO A 833 12.76 25.42 -29.99
N GLY A 834 12.15 24.27 -30.26
CA GLY A 834 12.59 22.97 -29.74
C GLY A 834 12.51 22.81 -28.22
N SER A 835 11.81 23.70 -27.52
CA SER A 835 11.84 23.80 -26.06
C SER A 835 10.76 23.00 -25.33
N ARG A 836 9.91 22.25 -26.04
CA ARG A 836 9.02 21.25 -25.40
C ARG A 836 9.86 20.11 -24.83
N LEU A 837 10.08 20.15 -23.52
CA LEU A 837 11.03 19.27 -22.83
C LEU A 837 10.78 17.79 -23.14
N GLU A 838 9.52 17.34 -23.22
CA GLU A 838 9.21 15.92 -23.39
C GLU A 838 9.67 15.30 -24.71
N GLU A 839 9.84 16.10 -25.76
CA GLU A 839 10.27 15.66 -27.10
C GLU A 839 11.80 15.57 -27.23
N THR A 840 12.56 15.93 -26.19
CA THR A 840 14.03 16.01 -26.24
C THR A 840 14.74 14.75 -25.72
N GLU A 841 16.00 14.55 -26.15
CA GLU A 841 16.88 13.50 -25.62
C GLU A 841 17.13 13.65 -24.11
N ALA A 842 17.21 14.89 -23.61
CA ALA A 842 17.34 15.18 -22.19
C ALA A 842 16.20 14.53 -21.38
N TRP A 843 14.96 14.59 -21.87
CA TRP A 843 13.82 13.96 -21.21
C TRP A 843 13.66 12.47 -21.52
N THR A 844 13.88 12.06 -22.76
CA THR A 844 13.62 10.68 -23.19
C THR A 844 14.75 9.71 -22.79
N GLY A 845 16.01 10.14 -22.89
CA GLY A 845 17.23 9.35 -22.66
C GLY A 845 17.59 9.05 -21.20
N TYR A 846 16.60 8.79 -20.35
CA TYR A 846 16.77 8.22 -19.00
C TYR A 846 15.45 7.58 -18.52
N LYS A 847 15.49 6.79 -17.44
CA LYS A 847 14.31 6.09 -16.91
C LYS A 847 13.35 6.99 -16.11
N GLY A 848 13.88 8.01 -15.43
CA GLY A 848 13.19 8.68 -14.32
C GLY A 848 13.29 7.91 -13.01
N ALA A 849 13.11 8.63 -11.89
CA ALA A 849 13.04 8.05 -10.56
C ALA A 849 11.58 7.66 -10.17
N ALA A 850 11.39 7.18 -8.94
CA ALA A 850 10.06 6.88 -8.38
C ALA A 850 9.23 8.16 -8.14
N GLY A 851 7.92 8.03 -7.97
CA GLY A 851 7.02 9.13 -7.60
C GLY A 851 5.63 9.06 -8.23
N ASN A 852 4.64 9.67 -7.59
CA ASN A 852 3.23 9.62 -7.99
C ASN A 852 2.96 10.23 -9.38
N MET A 853 3.82 11.11 -9.89
CA MET A 853 3.68 11.72 -11.22
C MET A 853 4.77 11.27 -12.22
N GLY A 854 5.59 10.27 -11.87
CA GLY A 854 6.77 9.88 -12.65
C GLY A 854 7.70 11.08 -12.91
N LYS A 855 8.43 11.06 -14.05
CA LYS A 855 9.31 12.17 -14.47
C LYS A 855 8.65 13.55 -14.38
N ALA A 856 7.37 13.65 -14.78
CA ALA A 856 6.63 14.90 -14.79
C ALA A 856 6.47 15.53 -13.40
N GLY A 857 6.60 14.73 -12.33
CA GLY A 857 6.60 15.20 -10.95
C GLY A 857 7.80 16.08 -10.57
N ILE A 858 8.87 16.15 -11.38
CA ILE A 858 9.94 17.13 -11.16
C ILE A 858 9.42 18.59 -11.21
N LEU A 859 8.29 18.82 -11.88
CA LEU A 859 7.61 20.12 -11.95
C LEU A 859 6.56 20.32 -10.85
N SER A 860 6.16 19.27 -10.12
CA SER A 860 5.19 19.37 -9.01
C SER A 860 5.72 20.32 -7.96
N TYR A 861 4.92 21.34 -7.64
CA TYR A 861 5.25 22.41 -6.68
C TYR A 861 6.65 23.05 -6.85
N SER A 862 7.25 22.97 -8.03
CA SER A 862 8.68 23.23 -8.22
C SER A 862 8.93 24.40 -9.17
N GLY A 863 9.99 25.16 -8.86
CA GLY A 863 10.37 26.38 -9.54
C GLY A 863 11.46 26.20 -10.59
N GLY A 864 12.06 27.32 -10.95
CA GLY A 864 13.23 27.42 -11.82
C GLY A 864 13.99 28.69 -11.50
N VAL A 865 15.19 28.86 -12.05
CA VAL A 865 16.03 30.04 -11.80
C VAL A 865 16.92 30.36 -13.00
N ILE A 866 17.30 31.62 -13.15
CA ILE A 866 18.14 32.12 -14.25
C ILE A 866 19.58 32.31 -13.80
N ARG A 867 20.53 31.76 -14.54
CA ARG A 867 21.94 32.22 -14.53
C ARG A 867 22.02 33.41 -15.47
N THR A 868 22.07 34.61 -14.90
CA THR A 868 21.94 35.89 -15.62
C THR A 868 23.12 36.14 -16.56
N LYS A 869 24.33 35.65 -16.22
CA LYS A 869 25.50 35.75 -17.08
C LYS A 869 25.35 35.00 -18.42
N THR A 870 24.59 33.90 -18.46
CA THR A 870 24.47 33.01 -19.64
C THR A 870 23.07 32.97 -20.26
N SER A 871 22.10 33.68 -19.70
CA SER A 871 20.67 33.57 -20.06
C SER A 871 20.14 32.13 -19.99
N GLU A 872 20.63 31.35 -19.02
CA GLU A 872 20.29 29.93 -18.89
C GLU A 872 19.22 29.73 -17.82
N LEU A 873 18.11 29.10 -18.20
CA LEU A 873 17.03 28.69 -17.29
C LEU A 873 17.34 27.29 -16.76
N PHE A 874 17.42 27.15 -15.44
CA PHE A 874 17.54 25.88 -14.73
C PHE A 874 16.19 25.49 -14.11
N ILE A 875 15.87 24.19 -14.19
CA ILE A 875 14.69 23.55 -13.59
C ILE A 875 15.18 22.44 -12.66
N ALA A 876 14.80 22.54 -11.39
CA ALA A 876 15.12 21.56 -10.35
C ALA A 876 13.97 21.46 -9.35
N GLY A 877 13.64 20.25 -8.92
CA GLY A 877 12.38 20.01 -8.21
C GLY A 877 12.16 18.55 -7.84
N GLY A 878 10.90 18.14 -7.89
CA GLY A 878 10.42 16.85 -7.39
C GLY A 878 10.11 16.91 -5.90
N GLY A 879 10.43 15.87 -5.14
CA GLY A 879 10.20 15.77 -3.70
C GLY A 879 8.85 15.20 -3.28
N HIS A 880 8.64 15.25 -1.97
CA HIS A 880 7.44 14.78 -1.27
C HIS A 880 7.02 13.37 -1.73
N LEU A 881 5.79 13.21 -2.21
CA LEU A 881 5.28 11.99 -2.82
C LEU A 881 5.28 12.05 -4.37
N ASP A 882 5.57 13.21 -4.94
CA ASP A 882 5.37 13.49 -6.36
C ASP A 882 6.52 12.95 -7.22
N TYR A 883 7.78 13.11 -6.79
CA TYR A 883 8.96 12.59 -7.50
C TYR A 883 10.21 12.44 -6.62
N ALA A 884 11.03 11.43 -6.90
CA ALA A 884 12.23 11.10 -6.15
C ALA A 884 13.53 11.57 -6.82
N GLY A 885 13.47 12.03 -8.08
CA GLY A 885 14.64 12.36 -8.88
C GLY A 885 15.22 13.73 -8.56
N ASN A 886 16.53 13.77 -8.36
CA ASN A 886 17.34 14.97 -8.12
C ASN A 886 18.17 15.35 -9.36
N GLU A 887 17.72 14.97 -10.56
CA GLU A 887 18.24 15.56 -11.79
C GLU A 887 17.91 17.05 -11.89
N ILE A 888 18.66 17.73 -12.75
CA ILE A 888 18.46 19.13 -13.08
C ILE A 888 18.41 19.24 -14.59
N PHE A 889 17.47 20.02 -15.12
CA PHE A 889 17.40 20.38 -16.53
C PHE A 889 17.80 21.83 -16.73
N SER A 890 18.42 22.16 -17.85
CA SER A 890 18.62 23.56 -18.23
C SER A 890 18.52 23.81 -19.74
N ILE A 891 18.19 25.05 -20.11
CA ILE A 891 18.12 25.50 -21.50
C ILE A 891 18.74 26.89 -21.64
N GLY A 892 19.68 27.03 -22.58
CA GLY A 892 20.37 28.29 -22.87
C GLY A 892 19.55 29.17 -23.82
N LEU A 893 18.88 30.19 -23.29
CA LEU A 893 17.94 31.02 -24.06
C LEU A 893 18.65 31.97 -25.05
N ALA A 894 19.92 32.31 -24.82
CA ALA A 894 20.72 33.14 -25.73
C ALA A 894 21.29 32.37 -26.94
N SER A 895 20.97 31.08 -27.12
CA SER A 895 21.35 30.30 -28.30
C SER A 895 20.41 30.59 -29.48
N ASP A 896 20.95 30.62 -30.70
CA ASP A 896 20.16 30.60 -31.95
C ASP A 896 19.32 29.31 -32.07
N SER A 897 19.87 28.21 -31.56
CA SER A 897 19.20 26.91 -31.42
C SER A 897 19.26 26.48 -29.95
N PRO A 898 18.26 26.87 -29.12
CA PRO A 898 18.16 26.41 -27.73
C PRO A 898 17.96 24.90 -27.66
N VAL A 899 18.67 24.24 -26.74
CA VAL A 899 18.59 22.78 -26.52
C VAL A 899 18.50 22.52 -25.01
N TRP A 900 17.61 21.63 -24.61
CA TRP A 900 17.54 21.13 -23.24
C TRP A 900 18.72 20.21 -22.93
N THR A 901 19.44 20.52 -21.86
CA THR A 901 20.49 19.68 -21.27
C THR A 901 19.96 19.05 -19.98
N ARG A 902 20.03 17.72 -19.85
CA ARG A 902 19.93 17.07 -18.54
C ARG A 902 21.31 17.19 -17.90
N ARG A 903 21.42 18.06 -16.90
CA ARG A 903 22.69 18.47 -16.29
C ARG A 903 23.33 17.35 -15.47
N ILE A 904 22.52 16.55 -14.80
CA ILE A 904 22.95 15.40 -14.00
C ILE A 904 21.87 14.32 -14.08
N ASP A 905 22.25 13.04 -14.05
CA ASP A 905 21.30 11.93 -13.93
C ASP A 905 20.79 11.78 -12.48
N PRO A 906 19.53 11.33 -12.27
CA PRO A 906 19.01 11.10 -10.93
C PRO A 906 19.84 10.05 -10.17
N SER A 907 20.00 10.24 -8.87
CA SER A 907 20.53 9.23 -7.96
C SER A 907 19.83 7.89 -8.15
N THR A 908 20.60 6.80 -8.27
CA THR A 908 20.08 5.46 -8.59
C THR A 908 19.36 4.81 -7.41
N SER A 909 19.70 5.21 -6.18
CA SER A 909 19.03 4.81 -4.95
C SER A 909 18.42 6.06 -4.31
N THR A 910 17.10 6.11 -4.23
CA THR A 910 16.31 7.24 -3.71
C THR A 910 15.49 6.83 -2.48
N PRO A 911 16.15 6.45 -1.36
CA PRO A 911 15.46 6.06 -0.14
C PRO A 911 14.56 7.19 0.36
N TRP A 912 13.44 6.79 0.94
CA TRP A 912 12.40 7.70 1.45
C TRP A 912 12.85 8.39 2.74
N ASP A 913 12.32 9.59 3.01
CA ASP A 913 12.50 10.34 4.26
C ASP A 913 13.97 10.70 4.61
N THR A 914 14.90 10.65 3.65
CA THR A 914 16.27 11.11 3.84
C THR A 914 16.48 12.58 3.43
N SER A 915 17.50 13.20 3.99
CA SER A 915 18.03 14.49 3.52
C SER A 915 19.01 14.36 2.35
N TYR A 916 19.77 13.26 2.32
CA TYR A 916 20.79 12.97 1.31
C TYR A 916 20.69 11.49 0.89
N TYR A 917 20.84 11.22 -0.40
CA TYR A 917 20.83 9.87 -0.95
C TYR A 917 22.19 9.16 -0.72
N PRO A 918 22.28 7.83 -0.89
CA PRO A 918 23.49 7.06 -0.56
C PRO A 918 24.74 7.38 -1.38
N ASP A 919 24.60 8.14 -2.48
CA ASP A 919 25.69 8.71 -3.28
C ASP A 919 26.19 10.07 -2.72
N GLY A 920 25.62 10.55 -1.61
CA GLY A 920 25.94 11.82 -0.97
C GLY A 920 25.19 13.02 -1.55
N ARG A 921 24.44 12.86 -2.65
CA ARG A 921 23.70 13.97 -3.26
C ARG A 921 22.46 14.33 -2.43
N PRO A 922 22.00 15.58 -2.41
CA PRO A 922 20.81 15.98 -1.69
C PRO A 922 19.56 15.29 -2.24
N ALA A 923 18.60 15.01 -1.34
CA ALA A 923 17.32 14.46 -1.73
C ALA A 923 16.52 15.45 -2.60
N SER A 924 15.81 14.90 -3.59
CA SER A 924 14.81 15.60 -4.41
C SER A 924 13.80 16.31 -3.53
N ARG A 925 13.30 17.49 -3.93
CA ARG A 925 12.46 18.32 -3.05
C ARG A 925 11.54 19.27 -3.81
N HIS A 926 10.36 19.55 -3.26
CA HIS A 926 9.52 20.62 -3.78
C HIS A 926 10.26 21.95 -3.56
N THR A 927 10.67 22.61 -4.63
CA THR A 927 11.55 23.79 -4.56
C THR A 927 10.79 25.10 -4.38
N TYR A 928 9.49 25.15 -4.70
CA TYR A 928 8.64 26.34 -4.56
C TYR A 928 9.31 27.60 -5.16
N ARG A 929 9.50 28.67 -4.36
CA ARG A 929 10.21 29.90 -4.72
C ARG A 929 11.63 29.95 -4.15
N ASN A 930 12.17 28.81 -3.73
CA ASN A 930 13.32 28.74 -2.83
C ASN A 930 14.62 28.38 -3.57
N LEU A 931 14.61 28.43 -4.90
CA LEU A 931 15.81 28.42 -5.74
C LEU A 931 16.34 29.84 -5.90
N ALA A 932 17.63 30.01 -5.68
CA ALA A 932 18.39 31.19 -6.09
C ALA A 932 19.58 30.77 -6.95
N TYR A 933 20.11 31.69 -7.74
CA TYR A 933 21.39 31.51 -8.43
C TYR A 933 22.36 32.58 -7.94
N SER A 934 23.34 32.20 -7.12
CA SER A 934 24.36 33.16 -6.66
C SER A 934 25.37 33.34 -7.77
N GLU A 935 25.40 34.55 -8.35
CA GLU A 935 26.39 34.91 -9.36
C GLU A 935 27.82 35.07 -8.81
N ALA A 936 27.98 35.15 -7.48
CA ALA A 936 29.28 35.24 -6.81
C ALA A 936 29.84 33.86 -6.43
N LEU A 937 28.98 32.90 -6.06
CA LEU A 937 29.36 31.50 -5.84
C LEU A 937 29.28 30.65 -7.12
N ASP A 938 28.69 31.21 -8.19
CA ASP A 938 28.42 30.62 -9.50
C ASP A 938 27.60 29.30 -9.41
N ARG A 939 26.66 29.25 -8.46
CA ARG A 939 25.89 28.05 -8.06
C ARG A 939 24.39 28.30 -7.96
N ILE A 940 23.62 27.25 -8.27
CA ILE A 940 22.22 27.14 -7.82
C ILE A 940 22.24 26.87 -6.32
N ILE A 941 21.37 27.52 -5.55
CA ILE A 941 21.18 27.30 -4.12
C ILE A 941 19.73 26.87 -3.86
N PHE A 942 19.55 25.82 -3.05
CA PHE A 942 18.29 25.22 -2.66
C PHE A 942 17.99 25.54 -1.19
N PHE A 943 17.21 26.58 -0.92
CA PHE A 943 16.88 27.01 0.45
C PHE A 943 15.72 26.19 1.04
N GLY A 944 16.04 25.08 1.68
CA GLY A 944 15.06 24.13 2.19
C GLY A 944 14.19 23.51 1.08
N GLY A 945 12.89 23.40 1.32
CA GLY A 945 11.91 22.75 0.43
C GLY A 945 11.15 21.63 1.14
N ALA A 946 10.44 20.77 0.40
CA ALA A 946 9.86 19.53 0.94
C ALA A 946 10.52 18.29 0.32
N PRO A 947 11.47 17.63 1.02
CA PRO A 947 12.20 16.46 0.50
C PRO A 947 11.32 15.28 0.09
N TRP A 948 11.86 14.38 -0.73
CA TRP A 948 11.28 13.09 -1.10
C TRP A 948 10.97 12.26 0.15
N GLY A 949 9.69 12.15 0.47
CA GLY A 949 9.25 11.72 1.78
C GLY A 949 7.75 11.79 2.03
N ASN A 950 7.34 11.10 3.08
CA ASN A 950 6.03 11.21 3.74
C ASN A 950 6.07 12.23 4.90
N GLN A 951 7.20 12.91 5.10
CA GLN A 951 7.43 13.91 6.17
C GLN A 951 6.75 15.28 5.90
N PRO A 952 6.40 16.04 6.97
CA PRO A 952 5.63 17.28 6.85
C PRO A 952 6.42 18.49 6.32
N ILE A 953 6.42 18.65 4.98
CA ILE A 953 6.55 19.91 4.21
C ILE A 953 7.55 20.98 4.74
N ALA A 954 8.77 20.62 5.14
CA ALA A 954 9.90 21.54 5.28
C ALA A 954 11.25 20.82 5.49
N THR A 955 12.35 21.50 5.17
CA THR A 955 13.69 21.23 5.74
C THR A 955 14.45 22.54 5.96
N ASN A 956 15.37 22.60 6.92
CA ASN A 956 16.22 23.78 7.13
C ASN A 956 17.57 23.70 6.38
N LEU A 957 17.85 22.58 5.73
CA LEU A 957 19.10 22.38 4.99
C LEU A 957 19.19 23.34 3.79
N VAL A 958 20.41 23.77 3.47
CA VAL A 958 20.72 24.59 2.31
C VAL A 958 21.76 23.88 1.46
N ASP A 959 21.36 23.48 0.26
CA ASP A 959 22.18 22.69 -0.65
C ASP A 959 22.55 23.49 -1.90
N THR A 960 23.59 23.07 -2.62
CA THR A 960 24.06 23.80 -3.82
C THR A 960 24.33 22.85 -4.99
N PHE A 961 24.21 23.36 -6.21
CA PHE A 961 24.60 22.66 -7.44
C PHE A 961 25.52 23.54 -8.30
N ASP A 962 26.55 22.92 -8.84
CA ASP A 962 27.58 23.53 -9.68
C ASP A 962 27.30 23.25 -11.17
N PRO A 963 26.87 24.24 -11.97
CA PRO A 963 26.58 24.04 -13.39
C PRO A 963 27.82 23.90 -14.27
N ASN A 964 29.03 24.04 -13.70
CA ASN A 964 30.29 23.91 -14.43
C ASN A 964 30.90 22.51 -14.24
N THR A 965 30.73 21.90 -13.07
CA THR A 965 31.10 20.50 -12.82
C THR A 965 29.92 19.52 -12.95
N ASN A 966 28.70 20.02 -13.12
CA ASN A 966 27.45 19.24 -13.19
C ASN A 966 27.19 18.35 -11.95
N GLU A 967 27.63 18.78 -10.77
CA GLU A 967 27.48 18.03 -9.51
C GLU A 967 26.95 18.87 -8.36
N TYR A 968 26.42 18.19 -7.34
CA TYR A 968 26.01 18.83 -6.09
C TYR A 968 27.22 19.17 -5.21
N GLY A 969 27.18 20.31 -4.54
CA GLY A 969 28.15 20.68 -3.51
C GLY A 969 27.99 19.84 -2.24
N PRO A 970 29.04 19.72 -1.41
CA PRO A 970 29.00 18.92 -0.19
C PRO A 970 27.97 19.46 0.83
N PRO A 971 27.38 18.58 1.68
CA PRO A 971 26.47 18.97 2.74
C PRO A 971 27.03 20.08 3.64
N ASN A 972 26.20 21.08 3.95
CA ASN A 972 26.54 22.26 4.75
C ASN A 972 27.63 23.19 4.15
N LEU A 973 27.89 23.15 2.83
CA LEU A 973 28.70 24.19 2.16
C LEU A 973 28.14 25.61 2.43
N ILE A 974 26.81 25.73 2.46
CA ILE A 974 26.10 26.89 2.98
C ILE A 974 25.49 26.50 4.33
N THR A 975 25.57 27.41 5.31
CA THR A 975 25.04 27.19 6.66
C THR A 975 23.54 26.90 6.59
N SER A 976 23.11 25.82 7.26
CA SER A 976 21.69 25.48 7.36
C SER A 976 20.88 26.59 8.06
N ALA A 977 19.64 26.80 7.63
CA ALA A 977 18.78 27.87 8.09
C ALA A 977 18.36 27.71 9.57
N PRO A 978 18.09 28.81 10.29
CA PRO A 978 17.66 28.79 11.70
C PRO A 978 16.24 28.25 11.91
N ARG A 979 15.47 28.07 10.83
CA ARG A 979 14.11 27.53 10.81
C ARG A 979 13.95 26.56 9.63
N THR A 980 13.02 25.62 9.76
CA THR A 980 12.61 24.75 8.65
C THR A 980 11.93 25.56 7.55
N ILE A 981 12.51 25.62 6.36
CA ILE A 981 11.96 26.32 5.20
C ILE A 981 11.17 25.30 4.37
N GLY A 982 9.89 25.57 4.13
CA GLY A 982 9.02 24.66 3.41
C GLY A 982 7.70 25.31 3.02
N GLY A 983 7.10 24.81 1.95
CA GLY A 983 6.05 25.52 1.23
C GLY A 983 6.58 26.74 0.46
N PRO A 984 5.72 27.39 -0.34
CA PRO A 984 5.99 28.66 -0.99
C PRO A 984 5.94 29.81 0.03
N VAL A 985 7.03 29.93 0.79
CA VAL A 985 7.37 31.11 1.60
C VAL A 985 7.70 32.32 0.73
N GLY A 986 7.70 33.51 1.33
CA GLY A 986 8.19 34.72 0.66
C GLY A 986 9.71 34.72 0.60
N THR A 987 10.29 34.78 -0.60
CA THR A 987 11.75 34.67 -0.80
C THR A 987 12.26 35.73 -1.77
N GLY A 988 13.57 36.00 -1.71
CA GLY A 988 14.26 36.79 -2.72
C GLY A 988 15.73 36.99 -2.43
N MET A 989 16.55 37.11 -3.49
CA MET A 989 17.96 37.46 -3.40
C MET A 989 18.15 38.93 -3.75
N ALA A 990 18.92 39.66 -2.94
CA ALA A 990 19.28 41.05 -3.21
C ALA A 990 20.50 41.16 -4.13
N ALA A 991 20.78 42.36 -4.65
CA ALA A 991 21.87 42.61 -5.58
C ALA A 991 23.27 42.31 -4.99
N ASN A 992 23.41 42.35 -3.66
CA ASN A 992 24.64 41.97 -2.95
C ASN A 992 24.79 40.44 -2.71
N GLY A 993 23.82 39.64 -3.15
CA GLY A 993 23.76 38.19 -2.95
C GLY A 993 23.10 37.72 -1.65
N ASP A 994 22.73 38.62 -0.73
CA ASP A 994 22.02 38.24 0.50
C ASP A 994 20.63 37.67 0.16
N PHE A 995 20.25 36.56 0.81
CA PHE A 995 18.98 35.88 0.58
C PHE A 995 18.02 36.09 1.75
N TYR A 996 16.79 36.50 1.45
CA TYR A 996 15.77 36.85 2.43
C TYR A 996 14.61 35.87 2.38
N ILE A 997 14.09 35.48 3.56
CA ILE A 997 12.96 34.54 3.71
C ILE A 997 11.97 35.05 4.75
N HIS A 998 10.74 35.36 4.33
CA HIS A 998 9.62 35.65 5.24
C HIS A 998 8.87 34.35 5.55
N GLN A 999 9.12 33.81 6.74
CA GLN A 999 8.60 32.53 7.22
C GLN A 999 7.15 32.69 7.73
N PHE A 1000 6.21 31.84 7.31
CA PHE A 1000 4.81 31.94 7.75
C PHE A 1000 4.52 31.28 9.10
N LYS A 1001 5.38 30.36 9.57
CA LYS A 1001 5.20 29.67 10.86
C LYS A 1001 5.37 30.60 12.07
N ASP A 1002 6.28 31.57 11.99
CA ASP A 1002 6.56 32.56 13.06
C ASP A 1002 6.39 34.03 12.60
N ASN A 1003 6.27 34.28 11.29
CA ASN A 1003 6.15 35.62 10.68
C ASN A 1003 7.43 36.46 10.78
N HIS A 1004 8.57 35.83 11.01
CA HIS A 1004 9.90 36.46 11.01
C HIS A 1004 10.48 36.58 9.60
N LEU A 1005 11.30 37.61 9.39
CA LEU A 1005 12.11 37.78 8.19
C LEU A 1005 13.56 37.35 8.51
N TYR A 1006 13.99 36.26 7.91
CA TYR A 1006 15.36 35.75 8.03
C TYR A 1006 16.22 36.26 6.87
N LYS A 1007 17.49 36.59 7.14
CA LYS A 1007 18.49 36.92 6.12
C LYS A 1007 19.67 35.95 6.22
N TRP A 1008 20.03 35.30 5.12
CA TRP A 1008 21.36 34.73 4.93
C TRP A 1008 22.26 35.78 4.29
N GLN A 1009 23.38 36.09 4.95
CA GLN A 1009 24.39 36.99 4.42
C GLN A 1009 25.42 36.19 3.62
N GLN A 1010 25.54 36.47 2.33
CA GLN A 1010 26.39 35.69 1.44
C GLN A 1010 27.88 35.83 1.78
N SER A 1011 28.33 37.04 2.11
CA SER A 1011 29.75 37.35 2.38
C SER A 1011 30.31 36.72 3.67
N SER A 1012 29.45 36.34 4.62
CA SER A 1012 29.82 35.74 5.90
C SER A 1012 29.26 34.32 6.09
N ASN A 1013 28.49 33.80 5.13
CA ASN A 1013 27.74 32.54 5.21
C ASN A 1013 26.88 32.43 6.50
N THR A 1014 26.39 33.56 7.02
CA THR A 1014 25.75 33.64 8.34
C THR A 1014 24.26 33.99 8.24
N TRP A 1015 23.43 33.36 9.08
CA TRP A 1015 22.00 33.68 9.19
C TRP A 1015 21.72 34.70 10.30
N PHE A 1016 20.83 35.64 10.01
CA PHE A 1016 20.31 36.64 10.93
C PHE A 1016 18.78 36.54 10.99
N ASP A 1017 18.22 36.59 12.19
CA ASP A 1017 16.79 36.82 12.42
C ASP A 1017 16.57 38.34 12.49
N LEU A 1018 15.84 38.91 11.53
CA LEU A 1018 15.51 40.34 11.54
C LEU A 1018 14.23 40.62 12.35
N GLY A 1019 13.66 39.62 13.03
CA GLY A 1019 12.46 39.72 13.83
C GLY A 1019 11.15 39.68 13.03
N PRO A 1020 10.00 39.79 13.72
CA PRO A 1020 8.68 39.66 13.11
C PRO A 1020 8.40 40.81 12.14
N LYS A 1021 7.98 40.48 10.92
CA LYS A 1021 7.56 41.43 9.87
C LYS A 1021 6.07 41.32 9.53
N GLY A 1022 5.29 40.81 10.50
CA GLY A 1022 3.83 40.66 10.43
C GLY A 1022 3.40 39.56 9.45
N THR A 1023 2.08 39.31 9.40
CA THR A 1023 1.55 38.09 8.80
C THR A 1023 1.89 37.91 7.32
N THR A 1024 2.43 36.74 6.98
CA THR A 1024 2.61 36.22 5.61
C THR A 1024 1.81 34.92 5.43
N GLN A 1025 1.44 34.60 4.19
CA GLN A 1025 0.47 33.54 3.87
C GLN A 1025 0.99 32.60 2.77
N TYR A 1026 0.47 31.37 2.79
CA TYR A 1026 0.84 30.33 1.84
C TYR A 1026 0.56 30.75 0.39
N ASP A 1027 1.52 30.52 -0.51
CA ASP A 1027 1.43 30.78 -1.97
C ASP A 1027 1.38 32.27 -2.35
N THR A 1028 1.79 33.15 -1.43
CA THR A 1028 1.91 34.61 -1.67
C THR A 1028 3.21 34.92 -2.44
N PRO A 1029 3.15 35.61 -3.60
CA PRO A 1029 4.34 36.06 -4.33
C PRO A 1029 5.09 37.22 -3.67
N TYR A 1030 6.41 37.19 -3.80
CA TYR A 1030 7.34 38.24 -3.40
C TYR A 1030 8.35 38.46 -4.53
N ALA A 1031 8.93 39.66 -4.62
CA ALA A 1031 10.04 39.98 -5.54
C ALA A 1031 10.94 41.06 -4.92
N VAL A 1032 12.24 41.04 -5.22
CA VAL A 1032 13.18 42.08 -4.76
C VAL A 1032 13.30 43.15 -5.84
N ASP A 1033 12.99 44.39 -5.49
CA ASP A 1033 13.44 45.57 -6.23
C ASP A 1033 14.93 45.78 -5.91
N THR A 1034 15.76 45.48 -6.90
CA THR A 1034 17.22 45.55 -6.81
C THR A 1034 17.77 46.97 -6.99
N LYS A 1035 16.99 47.92 -7.53
CA LYS A 1035 17.38 49.35 -7.60
C LYS A 1035 17.27 50.02 -6.24
N ARG A 1036 16.22 49.71 -5.48
CA ARG A 1036 15.88 50.36 -4.19
C ARG A 1036 16.10 49.44 -2.98
N ASN A 1037 16.79 48.30 -3.17
CA ASN A 1037 17.10 47.27 -2.17
C ASN A 1037 15.94 46.97 -1.19
N ARG A 1038 14.78 46.58 -1.75
CA ARG A 1038 13.55 46.35 -0.98
C ARG A 1038 12.79 45.14 -1.49
N LEU A 1039 12.18 44.38 -0.59
CA LEU A 1039 11.34 43.23 -0.93
C LEU A 1039 9.88 43.68 -1.02
N PHE A 1040 9.23 43.45 -2.16
CA PHE A 1040 7.81 43.73 -2.39
C PHE A 1040 6.96 42.47 -2.26
N ARG A 1041 5.75 42.63 -1.72
CA ARG A 1041 4.71 41.61 -1.61
C ARG A 1041 3.36 42.19 -2.03
N ILE A 1042 2.67 41.46 -2.92
CA ILE A 1042 1.28 41.75 -3.32
C ILE A 1042 0.28 41.46 -2.16
N PRO A 1043 -0.99 41.91 -2.23
CA PRO A 1043 -1.96 41.62 -1.17
C PRO A 1043 -2.41 40.14 -1.21
N TRP A 1044 -2.99 39.69 -0.10
CA TRP A 1044 -3.58 38.35 0.04
C TRP A 1044 -4.81 38.47 0.93
N GLY A 1045 -6.01 38.19 0.40
CA GLY A 1045 -7.25 38.30 1.16
C GLY A 1045 -7.40 39.67 1.83
N SER A 1046 -7.40 39.70 3.16
CA SER A 1046 -7.48 40.92 3.98
C SER A 1046 -6.13 41.57 4.31
N TYR A 1047 -4.99 40.99 3.91
CA TYR A 1047 -3.67 41.58 4.11
C TYR A 1047 -3.29 42.50 2.93
N PRO A 1048 -2.87 43.76 3.18
CA PRO A 1048 -2.50 44.69 2.13
C PRO A 1048 -1.19 44.30 1.43
N ALA A 1049 -0.89 44.96 0.31
CA ALA A 1049 0.45 44.95 -0.27
C ALA A 1049 1.46 45.54 0.72
N ARG A 1050 2.72 45.12 0.63
CA ARG A 1050 3.79 45.55 1.54
C ARG A 1050 5.14 45.70 0.86
N ILE A 1051 5.93 46.60 1.43
CA ILE A 1051 7.37 46.74 1.20
C ILE A 1051 8.10 46.41 2.49
N TYR A 1052 9.25 45.75 2.36
CA TYR A 1052 10.23 45.54 3.43
C TYR A 1052 11.56 46.14 2.98
N ASP A 1053 11.99 47.21 3.65
CA ASP A 1053 13.25 47.90 3.38
C ASP A 1053 14.44 47.04 3.85
N LEU A 1054 15.24 46.52 2.92
CA LEU A 1054 16.34 45.59 3.25
C LEU A 1054 17.62 46.32 3.71
N GLN A 1055 17.70 47.64 3.57
CA GLN A 1055 18.74 48.45 4.21
C GLN A 1055 18.42 48.59 5.71
N ASN A 1056 17.18 48.94 6.04
CA ASN A 1056 16.71 49.14 7.41
C ASN A 1056 16.15 47.86 8.06
N ALA A 1057 16.92 46.77 8.04
CA ALA A 1057 16.63 45.49 8.71
C ALA A 1057 15.22 44.90 8.39
N GLY A 1058 14.75 45.09 7.16
CA GLY A 1058 13.44 44.64 6.67
C GLY A 1058 12.25 45.53 7.08
N ALA A 1059 12.48 46.77 7.52
CA ALA A 1059 11.42 47.65 8.06
C ALA A 1059 10.19 47.68 7.14
N LEU A 1060 9.01 47.40 7.72
CA LEU A 1060 7.80 47.12 6.94
C LEU A 1060 6.94 48.37 6.76
N SER A 1061 6.41 48.55 5.55
CA SER A 1061 5.37 49.52 5.25
C SER A 1061 4.23 48.86 4.46
N ASN A 1062 2.99 49.34 4.68
CA ASN A 1062 1.86 48.95 3.83
C ASN A 1062 1.90 49.81 2.55
N VAL A 1063 1.48 49.20 1.44
CA VAL A 1063 1.37 49.84 0.12
C VAL A 1063 -0.07 49.72 -0.37
N GLU A 1064 -0.56 50.76 -1.03
CA GLU A 1064 -1.84 50.78 -1.74
C GLU A 1064 -1.56 50.56 -3.22
N LEU A 1065 -2.07 49.47 -3.80
CA LEU A 1065 -2.04 49.26 -5.25
C LEU A 1065 -3.07 50.17 -5.92
N ARG A 1066 -2.66 50.85 -7.00
CA ARG A 1066 -3.48 51.82 -7.75
C ARG A 1066 -3.73 51.34 -9.18
N GLY A 1067 -4.54 52.05 -9.94
CA GLY A 1067 -4.77 51.77 -11.36
C GLY A 1067 -5.80 50.67 -11.63
N PRO A 1068 -6.19 50.49 -12.91
CA PRO A 1068 -7.35 49.69 -13.31
C PRO A 1068 -7.21 48.18 -13.06
N ALA A 1069 -5.98 47.65 -12.96
CA ALA A 1069 -5.75 46.23 -12.74
C ALA A 1069 -5.50 45.86 -11.26
N ALA A 1070 -5.43 46.82 -10.34
CA ALA A 1070 -5.19 46.54 -8.91
C ALA A 1070 -6.14 45.49 -8.30
N PRO A 1071 -7.45 45.42 -8.63
CA PRO A 1071 -8.34 44.38 -8.12
C PRO A 1071 -8.01 42.95 -8.59
N SER A 1072 -7.21 42.79 -9.65
CA SER A 1072 -6.78 41.48 -10.16
C SER A 1072 -5.49 40.97 -9.50
N ILE A 1073 -4.76 41.82 -8.78
CA ILE A 1073 -3.44 41.51 -8.19
C ILE A 1073 -3.62 40.83 -6.83
N ASP A 1074 -3.61 39.50 -6.81
CA ASP A 1074 -3.89 38.66 -5.64
C ASP A 1074 -3.07 37.35 -5.60
N GLN A 1075 -3.50 36.41 -4.76
CA GLN A 1075 -2.81 35.14 -4.48
C GLN A 1075 -2.65 34.21 -5.70
N GLY A 1076 -1.63 33.35 -5.64
CA GLY A 1076 -1.48 32.26 -6.62
C GLY A 1076 -0.93 32.67 -7.99
N ALA A 1077 -0.40 33.88 -8.10
CA ALA A 1077 0.39 34.34 -9.23
C ALA A 1077 1.89 33.98 -9.09
N SER A 1078 2.71 34.39 -10.06
CA SER A 1078 4.16 34.60 -9.94
C SER A 1078 4.50 36.06 -10.21
N LEU A 1079 5.54 36.55 -9.54
CA LEU A 1079 5.97 37.95 -9.52
C LEU A 1079 7.49 37.99 -9.74
N VAL A 1080 7.97 38.90 -10.58
CA VAL A 1080 9.41 39.16 -10.78
C VAL A 1080 9.64 40.65 -11.03
N TYR A 1081 10.79 41.17 -10.62
CA TYR A 1081 11.17 42.56 -10.86
C TYR A 1081 12.03 42.69 -12.13
N ASP A 1082 11.73 43.69 -12.95
CA ASP A 1082 12.48 44.05 -14.16
C ASP A 1082 13.12 45.44 -13.93
N PRO A 1083 14.44 45.50 -13.66
CA PRO A 1083 15.11 46.75 -13.36
C PRO A 1083 15.22 47.69 -14.57
N VAL A 1084 15.10 47.18 -15.81
CA VAL A 1084 15.31 47.99 -17.03
C VAL A 1084 14.13 48.93 -17.27
N VAL A 1085 12.91 48.43 -17.15
CA VAL A 1085 11.67 49.24 -17.23
C VAL A 1085 11.06 49.60 -15.86
N ASP A 1086 11.71 49.18 -14.77
CA ASP A 1086 11.42 49.51 -13.37
C ASP A 1086 9.98 49.14 -12.92
N VAL A 1087 9.64 47.87 -13.11
CA VAL A 1087 8.32 47.30 -12.80
C VAL A 1087 8.44 45.95 -12.13
N TYR A 1088 7.38 45.56 -11.42
CA TYR A 1088 7.12 44.15 -11.17
C TYR A 1088 6.18 43.60 -12.24
N TRP A 1089 6.62 42.55 -12.92
CA TRP A 1089 5.78 41.76 -13.81
C TRP A 1089 5.09 40.66 -13.02
N LEU A 1090 3.79 40.48 -13.25
CA LEU A 1090 2.99 39.46 -12.59
C LEU A 1090 2.22 38.61 -13.62
N TRP A 1091 2.22 37.29 -13.40
CA TRP A 1091 1.46 36.32 -14.17
C TRP A 1091 0.61 35.44 -13.25
N LYS A 1092 -0.70 35.40 -13.47
CA LYS A 1092 -1.67 34.73 -12.58
C LYS A 1092 -2.09 33.36 -13.15
N ARG A 1093 -2.25 32.34 -12.29
CA ARG A 1093 -2.73 31.00 -12.74
C ARG A 1093 -4.15 31.11 -13.27
N ASN A 1094 -4.46 30.40 -14.36
CA ASN A 1094 -5.72 30.50 -15.13
C ASN A 1094 -6.02 31.89 -15.73
N ASP A 1095 -5.04 32.80 -15.77
CA ASP A 1095 -5.20 34.13 -16.36
C ASP A 1095 -4.22 34.30 -17.53
N ALA A 1096 -4.68 34.88 -18.63
CA ALA A 1096 -3.87 35.13 -19.83
C ALA A 1096 -3.24 36.54 -19.86
N ASN A 1097 -3.59 37.40 -18.89
CA ASN A 1097 -3.09 38.77 -18.82
C ASN A 1097 -1.66 38.81 -18.23
N LEU A 1098 -0.76 39.52 -18.91
CA LEU A 1098 0.47 40.01 -18.30
C LEU A 1098 0.14 41.27 -17.50
N TYR A 1099 0.42 41.27 -16.20
CA TYR A 1099 0.21 42.44 -15.35
C TYR A 1099 1.52 43.21 -15.16
N ARG A 1100 1.47 44.53 -15.41
CA ARG A 1100 2.53 45.49 -15.10
C ARG A 1100 2.18 46.19 -13.79
N ILE A 1101 3.05 46.13 -12.79
CA ILE A 1101 2.95 46.95 -11.59
C ILE A 1101 4.15 47.90 -11.58
N ASP A 1102 3.88 49.20 -11.71
CA ASP A 1102 4.90 50.24 -11.65
C ASP A 1102 5.63 50.20 -10.30
N ALA A 1103 6.97 50.12 -10.30
CA ALA A 1103 7.67 49.83 -9.06
C ALA A 1103 7.64 51.00 -8.07
N GLU A 1104 7.62 52.25 -8.54
CA GLU A 1104 7.65 53.42 -7.66
C GLU A 1104 6.25 53.86 -7.24
N THR A 1105 5.32 53.93 -8.18
CA THR A 1105 3.95 54.43 -7.93
C THR A 1105 2.96 53.35 -7.49
N PHE A 1106 3.29 52.07 -7.70
CA PHE A 1106 2.42 50.92 -7.48
C PHE A 1106 1.11 50.96 -8.29
N GLU A 1107 1.11 51.65 -9.44
CA GLU A 1107 0.03 51.55 -10.41
C GLU A 1107 0.10 50.21 -11.15
N ALA A 1108 -0.99 49.45 -11.07
CA ALA A 1108 -1.18 48.16 -11.71
C ALA A 1108 -2.06 48.31 -12.96
N THR A 1109 -1.53 47.87 -14.11
CA THR A 1109 -2.23 47.81 -15.40
C THR A 1109 -2.10 46.42 -16.02
N VAL A 1110 -3.01 46.08 -16.95
CA VAL A 1110 -2.79 44.99 -17.90
C VAL A 1110 -1.88 45.51 -18.99
N GLN A 1111 -0.79 44.79 -19.28
CA GLN A 1111 0.11 45.07 -20.38
C GLN A 1111 -0.48 44.46 -21.66
N PRO A 1112 -0.76 45.25 -22.71
CA PRO A 1112 -1.09 44.70 -24.03
C PRO A 1112 0.09 43.86 -24.56
N VAL A 1113 -0.23 42.69 -25.10
CA VAL A 1113 0.74 41.73 -25.65
C VAL A 1113 0.25 41.16 -26.98
N ASP A 1114 1.20 40.95 -27.90
CA ASP A 1114 1.02 40.35 -29.23
C ASP A 1114 1.52 38.88 -29.24
N GLY A 1115 1.34 38.17 -30.35
CA GLY A 1115 2.02 36.90 -30.64
C GLY A 1115 1.28 35.66 -30.14
N ILE A 1116 2.05 34.62 -29.78
CA ILE A 1116 1.50 33.33 -29.34
C ILE A 1116 1.32 33.37 -27.82
N LEU A 1117 0.10 33.59 -27.33
CA LEU A 1117 -0.16 33.62 -25.88
C LEU A 1117 0.22 32.28 -25.21
N PRO A 1118 0.90 32.29 -24.05
CA PRO A 1118 1.18 31.08 -23.28
C PRO A 1118 -0.10 30.32 -22.88
N LYS A 1119 0.00 28.99 -22.75
CA LYS A 1119 -1.06 28.20 -22.12
C LYS A 1119 -1.04 28.45 -20.61
N VAL A 1120 -2.22 28.67 -20.01
CA VAL A 1120 -2.34 29.09 -18.58
C VAL A 1120 -3.24 28.19 -17.73
N ALA A 1121 -3.81 27.15 -18.33
CA ALA A 1121 -4.74 26.23 -17.67
C ALA A 1121 -4.03 25.39 -16.59
N TYR A 1122 -4.40 25.62 -15.33
CA TYR A 1122 -3.98 24.84 -14.19
C TYR A 1122 -4.70 23.48 -14.18
N LYS A 1123 -3.97 22.39 -14.42
CA LYS A 1123 -4.49 21.02 -14.28
C LYS A 1123 -4.22 20.45 -12.88
N ASP A 1124 -3.00 20.61 -12.39
CA ASP A 1124 -2.47 19.91 -11.21
C ASP A 1124 -1.24 20.62 -10.58
N ALA A 1125 -0.57 19.95 -9.63
CA ALA A 1125 0.63 20.41 -8.93
C ALA A 1125 1.79 20.88 -9.85
N ARG A 1126 1.93 20.30 -11.06
CA ARG A 1126 2.98 20.64 -12.04
C ARG A 1126 2.75 22.03 -12.66
N HIS A 1127 1.53 22.54 -12.57
CA HIS A 1127 1.12 23.82 -13.14
C HIS A 1127 1.29 24.98 -12.12
N ARG A 1128 2.00 24.73 -11.01
CA ARG A 1128 2.45 25.76 -10.06
C ARG A 1128 3.81 26.31 -10.50
N ILE A 1129 3.75 27.34 -11.33
CA ILE A 1129 4.88 27.90 -12.10
C ILE A 1129 6.05 28.36 -11.21
N TYR A 1130 5.79 29.04 -10.10
CA TYR A 1130 6.81 29.63 -9.22
C TYR A 1130 7.92 30.38 -10.00
N GLY A 1131 9.20 30.06 -9.80
CA GLY A 1131 10.34 30.67 -10.49
C GLY A 1131 10.51 30.29 -11.97
N ARG A 1132 9.63 29.44 -12.52
CA ARG A 1132 9.54 29.15 -13.97
C ARG A 1132 8.84 30.26 -14.76
N PHE A 1133 8.38 31.30 -14.07
CA PHE A 1133 8.17 32.64 -14.62
C PHE A 1133 9.27 33.54 -14.04
N ASN A 1134 10.12 34.10 -14.88
CA ASN A 1134 11.34 34.79 -14.45
C ASN A 1134 11.82 35.82 -15.47
N TYR A 1135 12.72 36.72 -15.05
CA TYR A 1135 13.30 37.76 -15.90
C TYR A 1135 14.70 37.36 -16.37
N VAL A 1136 15.03 37.69 -17.63
CA VAL A 1136 16.30 37.33 -18.28
C VAL A 1136 17.01 38.61 -18.75
N PRO A 1137 17.88 39.21 -17.91
CA PRO A 1137 18.39 40.58 -18.14
C PRO A 1137 19.05 40.80 -19.50
N LYS A 1138 19.94 39.87 -19.91
CA LYS A 1138 20.66 39.97 -21.19
C LYS A 1138 19.77 39.90 -22.45
N LEU A 1139 18.55 39.38 -22.33
CA LEU A 1139 17.57 39.32 -23.43
C LEU A 1139 16.42 40.34 -23.26
N ARG A 1140 16.44 41.12 -22.17
CA ARG A 1140 15.44 42.15 -21.83
C ARG A 1140 14.00 41.65 -21.95
N GLY A 1141 13.70 40.57 -21.23
CA GLY A 1141 12.41 39.91 -21.32
C GLY A 1141 12.13 38.85 -20.26
N LEU A 1142 10.91 38.34 -20.29
CA LEU A 1142 10.40 37.32 -19.36
C LEU A 1142 10.41 35.95 -20.04
N VAL A 1143 10.77 34.92 -19.28
CA VAL A 1143 10.57 33.52 -19.66
C VAL A 1143 9.42 32.91 -18.85
N PHE A 1144 8.67 31.99 -19.46
CA PHE A 1144 7.56 31.26 -18.85
C PHE A 1144 7.56 29.79 -19.29
N MET A 1145 7.53 28.84 -18.34
CA MET A 1145 7.38 27.40 -18.60
C MET A 1145 6.25 26.81 -17.73
N LEU A 1146 5.16 26.37 -18.37
CA LEU A 1146 3.98 25.82 -17.71
C LEU A 1146 4.21 24.38 -17.19
N ASP A 1147 4.59 23.48 -18.10
CA ASP A 1147 4.77 22.05 -17.86
C ASP A 1147 5.88 21.50 -18.80
N HIS A 1148 5.95 20.18 -19.00
CA HIS A 1148 6.89 19.53 -19.93
C HIS A 1148 6.26 19.24 -21.31
N GLU A 1149 4.93 19.40 -21.40
CA GLU A 1149 4.02 19.15 -22.55
C GLU A 1149 3.88 20.41 -23.45
N THR A 1150 4.61 21.48 -23.10
CA THR A 1150 4.53 22.80 -23.72
C THR A 1150 5.91 23.37 -23.98
N ASP A 1151 6.00 24.14 -25.05
CA ASP A 1151 7.16 24.95 -25.37
C ASP A 1151 7.33 26.06 -24.31
N VAL A 1152 8.59 26.33 -23.95
CA VAL A 1152 8.96 27.49 -23.14
C VAL A 1152 8.61 28.75 -23.93
N MET A 1153 7.94 29.69 -23.28
CA MET A 1153 7.50 30.94 -23.88
C MET A 1153 8.42 32.08 -23.43
N PHE A 1154 8.68 33.03 -24.31
CA PHE A 1154 9.47 34.23 -24.04
C PHE A 1154 8.80 35.49 -24.59
N ILE A 1155 8.92 36.61 -23.88
CA ILE A 1155 8.42 37.92 -24.30
C ILE A 1155 9.42 39.01 -23.95
N ARG A 1156 9.75 39.88 -24.92
CA ARG A 1156 10.61 41.04 -24.68
C ARG A 1156 9.86 42.13 -23.92
N THR A 1157 10.47 42.73 -22.90
CA THR A 1157 9.90 43.82 -22.09
C THR A 1157 10.57 45.17 -22.34
N ALA A 1158 11.77 45.19 -22.94
CA ALA A 1158 12.44 46.40 -23.39
C ALA A 1158 13.17 46.20 -24.75
N PRO A 1159 13.45 47.28 -25.50
CA PRO A 1159 14.13 47.24 -26.81
C PRO A 1159 15.53 46.63 -26.79
#